data_AF-A0A377XMN1-F1
#
_entry.id   AF-A0A377XMN1-F1
#
_cell.length_a   1.000
_cell.length_b   1.000
_cell.length_c   1.000
_cell.angle_alpha   90.00
_cell.angle_beta   90.00
_cell.angle_gamma   90.00
#
_symmetry.space_group_name_H-M   'P 1'
#
loop_
_entity.id
_entity.type
_entity.pdbx_description
1 polymer ?
#
loop_
_entity_poly.entity_id
_entity_poly.type
_entity_poly.pdbx_seq_one_letter_code
_entity_poly.pdbx_strand_id
1 'polypeptide(L)'
;MQTTTALRLYGKRDLRLETFTLPAMQDDEILARVVTDSLCLSSWKEANQGADHKKVPDDVATRPIIIGHEFCGEILAVGKNWQHKFQPGQRYVIQANLQLPDRPDCPGYSFPWIGGEATHVVIPNEVMAQDCLLTWEGDTWFEGSLVEPLSCVIGAFNANYHLQEGSYNHVMGIRPQGHTLILGGTGPMGLLAIDYALHGPINPSLLVVTDTNKPKLSYARRHYPSEPQTLIHYLDGHEASRDTLLALSGGHGFDDIFVFVPNEQLITLASSLLAPDGCLNFFAGPQDKQFSAPINFYDVHYAFTHYVGTSGGNTDDMRAAVALMQAKKVQTAKVVTHILGLNAAGETTLDLPAVGGGKSWCIPEKPSRSRRWARSPIPNWQRLWRVTMGSGPRRLKRICWPTRRILRMINRDTLLCISLAGRPGNFGTRFHNYLYDKLGLNYLYKAFTTKDIEAAVKGVRALGIRGCAVSMPFKESCIPFLDAIDPSAKVIDSVNTIVNDDGKLTGLNTDYIAVKSLIASHRLDTNARVMIQGSGGMGKAVIAAFRDAGFRDVIIAARNRQRGLALAKQYGFQWQPLPEGIAAEILVNVTPLGMAGGAESNTLAFSEAMVAQASVVFDVVALPTETPLIRLAQQRGKQTISGAEVIALQAVEQFALYTGVRPDSALVAEASAFARS
;
A
#
# COMPACT_ATOMS: atom_id res chain seq x y z
N MET A 1 32.24 -12.55 25.62
CA MET A 1 30.77 -12.67 25.56
C MET A 1 30.26 -11.69 24.51
N GLN A 2 29.30 -12.08 23.69
CA GLN A 2 28.80 -11.28 22.57
C GLN A 2 27.52 -10.54 22.98
N THR A 3 27.42 -9.25 22.70
CA THR A 3 26.18 -8.48 22.90
C THR A 3 25.25 -8.67 21.71
N THR A 4 23.96 -8.87 21.96
CA THR A 4 22.91 -8.90 20.94
C THR A 4 21.81 -7.91 21.27
N THR A 5 21.27 -7.25 20.24
CA THR A 5 19.94 -6.64 20.30
C THR A 5 18.96 -7.58 19.61
N ALA A 6 17.87 -7.94 20.29
CA ALA A 6 16.89 -8.89 19.77
C ALA A 6 15.47 -8.56 20.22
N LEU A 7 14.51 -8.93 19.38
CA LEU A 7 13.09 -8.84 19.68
C LEU A 7 12.65 -10.13 20.38
N ARG A 8 12.23 -10.00 21.65
CA ARG A 8 11.90 -11.13 22.50
C ARG A 8 10.41 -11.18 22.81
N LEU A 9 9.89 -12.40 22.86
CA LEU A 9 8.51 -12.67 23.29
C LEU A 9 8.51 -13.03 24.78
N TYR A 10 7.68 -12.35 25.56
CA TYR A 10 7.46 -12.59 27.00
C TYR A 10 6.08 -13.19 27.29
N GLY A 11 5.22 -13.30 26.29
CA GLY A 11 3.85 -13.76 26.44
C GLY A 11 2.96 -13.22 25.33
N LYS A 12 1.65 -13.40 25.47
CA LYS A 12 0.67 -12.99 24.46
C LYS A 12 0.78 -11.50 24.16
N ARG A 13 1.16 -11.19 22.92
CA ARG A 13 1.34 -9.84 22.36
C ARG A 13 2.35 -8.99 23.14
N ASP A 14 3.26 -9.60 23.89
CA ASP A 14 4.30 -8.93 24.66
C ASP A 14 5.66 -9.10 23.99
N LEU A 15 5.89 -8.28 22.96
CA LEU A 15 7.15 -8.22 22.22
C LEU A 15 8.00 -7.04 22.71
N ARG A 16 9.25 -7.31 23.09
CA ARG A 16 10.17 -6.31 23.63
C ARG A 16 11.49 -6.34 22.88
N LEU A 17 11.91 -5.18 22.40
CA LEU A 17 13.23 -5.03 21.79
C LEU A 17 14.24 -4.71 22.88
N GLU A 18 15.21 -5.61 23.07
CA GLU A 18 16.15 -5.51 24.18
C GLU A 18 17.58 -5.80 23.74
N THR A 19 18.54 -5.17 24.42
CA THR A 19 19.97 -5.44 24.25
C THR A 19 20.49 -6.19 25.47
N PHE A 20 21.07 -7.36 25.27
CA PHE A 20 21.58 -8.23 26.33
C PHE A 20 22.83 -9.00 25.88
N THR A 21 23.49 -9.67 26.82
CA THR A 21 24.68 -10.46 26.54
C THR A 21 24.29 -11.92 26.32
N LEU A 22 24.73 -12.49 25.20
CA LEU A 22 24.57 -13.92 24.90
C LEU A 22 25.48 -14.76 25.81
N PRO A 23 25.07 -16.00 26.15
CA PRO A 23 25.96 -16.94 26.81
C PRO A 23 27.22 -17.19 25.96
N ALA A 24 28.29 -17.65 26.61
CA ALA A 24 29.46 -18.13 25.88
C ALA A 24 29.08 -19.39 25.08
N MET A 25 29.42 -19.40 23.79
CA MET A 25 29.24 -20.53 22.90
C MET A 25 30.01 -21.75 23.42
N GLN A 26 29.38 -22.92 23.42
CA GLN A 26 29.96 -24.20 23.79
C GLN A 26 30.67 -24.89 22.60
N ASP A 27 31.34 -26.02 22.87
CA ASP A 27 32.11 -26.78 21.86
C ASP A 27 31.22 -27.41 20.77
N ASP A 28 29.91 -27.51 20.97
CA ASP A 28 28.90 -28.04 20.04
C ASP A 28 27.94 -26.97 19.49
N GLU A 29 28.21 -25.69 19.72
CA GLU A 29 27.38 -24.57 19.27
C GLU A 29 28.08 -23.73 18.19
N ILE A 30 27.32 -22.85 17.54
CA ILE A 30 27.84 -21.87 16.57
C ILE A 30 27.43 -20.45 16.99
N LEU A 31 28.38 -19.54 17.04
CA LEU A 31 28.11 -18.11 17.21
C LEU A 31 27.93 -17.50 15.83
N ALA A 32 26.80 -16.83 15.61
CA ALA A 32 26.45 -16.29 14.32
C ALA A 32 25.89 -14.86 14.43
N ARG A 33 26.03 -14.12 13.34
CA ARG A 33 25.34 -12.84 13.11
C ARG A 33 24.16 -13.09 12.21
N VAL A 34 22.99 -12.60 12.58
CA VAL A 34 21.85 -12.54 11.66
C VAL A 34 21.92 -11.24 10.89
N VAL A 35 21.86 -11.32 9.57
CA VAL A 35 21.92 -10.15 8.69
C VAL A 35 20.51 -9.75 8.28
N THR A 36 19.60 -10.71 8.18
CA THR A 36 18.32 -10.55 7.51
C THR A 36 17.29 -11.56 8.02
N ASP A 37 16.06 -11.14 8.27
CA ASP A 37 14.92 -12.03 8.58
C ASP A 37 13.67 -11.54 7.84
N SER A 38 12.87 -12.45 7.28
CA SER A 38 11.58 -12.08 6.69
C SER A 38 10.40 -12.38 7.62
N LEU A 39 9.49 -11.41 7.73
CA LEU A 39 8.33 -11.51 8.60
C LEU A 39 7.26 -12.42 8.00
N CYS A 40 6.71 -13.29 8.84
CA CYS A 40 5.69 -14.26 8.44
C CYS A 40 4.42 -14.13 9.29
N LEU A 41 3.27 -14.52 8.71
CA LEU A 41 2.03 -14.66 9.47
C LEU A 41 2.17 -15.66 10.62
N SER A 42 3.10 -16.61 10.53
CA SER A 42 3.40 -17.54 11.62
C SER A 42 4.01 -16.83 12.83
N SER A 43 4.87 -15.81 12.65
CA SER A 43 5.37 -14.97 13.75
C SER A 43 4.28 -14.09 14.37
N TRP A 44 3.34 -13.62 13.56
CA TRP A 44 2.13 -12.94 14.09
C TRP A 44 1.27 -13.90 14.93
N LYS A 45 1.05 -15.15 14.47
CA LYS A 45 0.32 -16.18 15.22
C LYS A 45 1.01 -16.50 16.54
N GLU A 46 2.32 -16.72 16.50
CA GLU A 46 3.18 -16.95 17.65
C GLU A 46 3.04 -15.82 18.67
N ALA A 47 3.23 -14.57 18.24
CA ALA A 47 3.12 -13.41 19.12
C ALA A 47 1.74 -13.30 19.76
N ASN A 48 0.66 -13.60 19.03
CA ASN A 48 -0.70 -13.52 19.60
C ASN A 48 -1.03 -14.65 20.58
N GLN A 49 -0.49 -15.84 20.37
CA GLN A 49 -0.79 -17.01 21.20
C GLN A 49 0.15 -17.12 22.41
N GLY A 50 1.38 -16.62 22.33
CA GLY A 50 2.36 -16.76 23.42
C GLY A 50 2.51 -18.23 23.81
N ALA A 51 2.49 -18.53 25.11
CA ALA A 51 2.55 -19.89 25.64
C ALA A 51 1.42 -20.83 25.14
N ASP A 52 0.30 -20.32 24.61
CA ASP A 52 -0.75 -21.19 24.03
C ASP A 52 -0.31 -21.79 22.67
N HIS A 53 0.75 -21.25 22.06
CA HIS A 53 1.27 -21.75 20.80
C HIS A 53 2.08 -23.03 21.04
N LYS A 54 1.80 -24.09 20.27
CA LYS A 54 2.42 -25.42 20.45
C LYS A 54 3.96 -25.48 20.43
N LYS A 55 4.62 -24.45 19.91
CA LYS A 55 6.09 -24.36 19.79
C LYS A 55 6.72 -23.39 20.80
N VAL A 56 5.92 -22.58 21.48
CA VAL A 56 6.41 -21.59 22.45
C VAL A 56 6.42 -22.25 23.84
N PRO A 57 7.53 -22.18 24.60
CA PRO A 57 7.60 -22.76 25.92
C PRO A 57 6.60 -22.13 26.90
N ASP A 58 6.05 -22.95 27.81
CA ASP A 58 5.11 -22.49 28.84
C ASP A 58 5.73 -21.44 29.79
N ASP A 59 7.06 -21.46 29.94
CA ASP A 59 7.82 -20.57 30.81
C ASP A 59 8.30 -19.28 30.12
N VAL A 60 7.77 -18.94 28.93
CA VAL A 60 8.20 -17.77 28.11
C VAL A 60 8.18 -16.44 28.87
N ALA A 61 7.33 -16.29 29.88
CA ALA A 61 7.29 -15.09 30.73
C ALA A 61 8.54 -14.90 31.59
N THR A 62 9.17 -16.00 32.02
CA THR A 62 10.39 -16.01 32.82
C THR A 62 11.64 -16.31 31.99
N ARG A 63 11.48 -17.05 30.89
CA ARG A 63 12.54 -17.44 29.96
C ARG A 63 12.16 -17.03 28.53
N PRO A 64 12.23 -15.73 28.22
CA PRO A 64 11.76 -15.19 26.96
C PRO A 64 12.59 -15.70 25.78
N ILE A 65 11.91 -16.00 24.68
CA ILE A 65 12.49 -16.50 23.43
C ILE A 65 12.85 -15.33 22.50
N ILE A 66 13.68 -15.59 21.48
CA ILE A 66 13.89 -14.67 20.36
C ILE A 66 12.99 -15.12 19.21
N ILE A 67 12.25 -14.18 18.60
CA ILE A 67 11.36 -14.50 17.47
C ILE A 67 12.06 -14.42 16.10
N GLY A 68 11.39 -14.92 15.06
CA GLY A 68 11.83 -14.83 13.66
C GLY A 68 12.49 -16.13 13.18
N HIS A 69 12.00 -16.69 12.08
CA HIS A 69 12.35 -18.05 11.64
C HIS A 69 12.74 -18.13 10.16
N GLU A 70 12.81 -17.00 9.46
CA GLU A 70 13.11 -16.94 8.04
C GLU A 70 14.37 -16.10 7.82
N PHE A 71 15.48 -16.54 8.40
CA PHE A 71 16.68 -15.71 8.50
C PHE A 71 17.92 -16.28 7.83
N CYS A 72 18.79 -15.34 7.43
CA CYS A 72 20.08 -15.57 6.81
C CYS A 72 21.15 -14.73 7.51
N GLY A 73 22.35 -15.29 7.62
CA GLY A 73 23.40 -14.69 8.44
C GLY A 73 24.79 -15.21 8.16
N GLU A 74 25.78 -14.69 8.88
CA GLU A 74 27.18 -15.07 8.78
C GLU A 74 27.64 -15.79 10.05
N ILE A 75 28.32 -16.92 9.89
CA ILE A 75 28.97 -17.66 10.97
C ILE A 75 30.18 -16.87 11.47
N LEU A 76 30.26 -16.58 12.76
CA LEU A 76 31.36 -15.84 13.38
C LEU A 76 32.37 -16.76 14.07
N ALA A 77 31.89 -17.80 14.75
CA ALA A 77 32.72 -18.81 15.39
C ALA A 77 32.00 -20.17 15.40
N VAL A 78 32.77 -21.25 15.38
CA VAL A 78 32.25 -22.63 15.31
C VAL A 78 32.88 -23.43 16.44
N GLY A 79 32.04 -24.06 17.27
CA GLY A 79 32.46 -24.99 18.30
C GLY A 79 33.23 -26.18 17.71
N LYS A 80 34.18 -26.72 18.48
CA LYS A 80 35.12 -27.77 18.03
C LYS A 80 34.43 -28.95 17.35
N ASN A 81 33.25 -29.33 17.81
CA ASN A 81 32.53 -30.50 17.30
C ASN A 81 32.01 -30.30 15.87
N TRP A 82 31.84 -29.06 15.42
CA TRP A 82 31.24 -28.72 14.12
C TRP A 82 32.22 -28.12 13.10
N GLN A 83 33.48 -27.91 13.48
CA GLN A 83 34.52 -27.33 12.61
C GLN A 83 34.83 -28.18 11.37
N HIS A 84 34.49 -29.47 11.39
CA HIS A 84 34.64 -30.36 10.24
C HIS A 84 33.64 -30.04 9.10
N LYS A 85 32.53 -29.35 9.41
CA LYS A 85 31.45 -29.03 8.46
C LYS A 85 31.28 -27.53 8.23
N PHE A 86 31.51 -26.71 9.26
CA PHE A 86 31.32 -25.27 9.21
C PHE A 86 32.58 -24.50 9.55
N GLN A 87 32.71 -23.29 9.00
CA GLN A 87 33.83 -22.39 9.22
C GLN A 87 33.37 -20.93 9.38
N PRO A 88 34.08 -20.10 10.16
CA PRO A 88 33.83 -18.66 10.23
C PRO A 88 33.82 -17.99 8.84
N GLY A 89 32.92 -17.03 8.66
CA GLY A 89 32.72 -16.30 7.40
C GLY A 89 31.77 -16.98 6.40
N GLN A 90 31.34 -18.22 6.65
CA GLN A 90 30.28 -18.84 5.87
C GLN A 90 28.96 -18.12 6.07
N ARG A 91 28.20 -17.97 4.97
CA ARG A 91 26.81 -17.53 5.05
C ARG A 91 25.92 -18.75 5.27
N TYR A 92 24.86 -18.58 6.02
CA TYR A 92 23.92 -19.64 6.31
C TYR A 92 22.48 -19.19 6.11
N VAL A 93 21.62 -20.16 5.86
CA VAL A 93 20.16 -20.11 6.06
C VAL A 93 19.77 -21.23 7.01
N ILE A 94 18.62 -21.09 7.65
CA ILE A 94 18.17 -22.05 8.65
C ILE A 94 16.85 -22.69 8.25
N GLN A 95 16.76 -24.01 8.41
CA GLN A 95 15.48 -24.71 8.45
C GLN A 95 14.96 -24.60 9.88
N ALA A 96 13.86 -23.85 10.06
CA ALA A 96 13.30 -23.60 11.38
C ALA A 96 12.66 -24.86 12.00
N ASN A 97 12.09 -25.76 11.19
CA ASN A 97 11.40 -26.93 11.72
C ASN A 97 12.39 -28.06 12.03
N LEU A 98 12.93 -28.08 13.26
CA LEU A 98 13.82 -29.14 13.74
C LEU A 98 12.98 -30.41 13.91
N GLN A 99 13.25 -31.46 13.14
CA GLN A 99 12.49 -32.72 13.17
C GLN A 99 12.86 -33.57 14.40
N LEU A 100 12.82 -32.97 15.58
CA LEU A 100 13.17 -33.62 16.83
C LEU A 100 12.08 -34.65 17.21
N PRO A 101 12.45 -35.87 17.66
CA PRO A 101 11.48 -36.95 17.89
C PRO A 101 10.49 -36.67 19.03
N ASP A 102 10.90 -35.88 20.02
CA ASP A 102 10.24 -35.72 21.32
C ASP A 102 9.66 -34.33 21.55
N ARG A 103 10.04 -33.32 20.75
CA ARG A 103 9.64 -31.93 20.95
C ARG A 103 9.53 -31.13 19.65
N PRO A 104 8.59 -30.19 19.53
CA PRO A 104 8.35 -29.45 18.29
C PRO A 104 9.21 -28.16 18.17
N ASP A 105 10.41 -28.16 18.75
CA ASP A 105 11.20 -26.94 18.93
C ASP A 105 11.65 -26.34 17.60
N CYS A 106 11.65 -25.01 17.53
CA CYS A 106 12.08 -24.27 16.34
C CYS A 106 12.89 -23.02 16.72
N PRO A 107 14.02 -22.74 16.02
CA PRO A 107 14.63 -21.42 16.01
C PRO A 107 13.58 -20.35 15.68
N GLY A 108 13.54 -19.28 16.46
CA GLY A 108 12.51 -18.26 16.32
C GLY A 108 11.18 -18.54 17.02
N TYR A 109 11.03 -19.68 17.73
CA TYR A 109 9.82 -20.03 18.50
C TYR A 109 10.11 -20.60 19.89
N SER A 110 11.21 -21.32 20.05
CA SER A 110 11.39 -22.19 21.23
C SER A 110 12.63 -21.86 22.04
N PHE A 111 13.60 -21.16 21.43
CA PHE A 111 14.91 -20.99 22.01
C PHE A 111 15.14 -19.55 22.52
N PRO A 112 15.82 -19.39 23.67
CA PRO A 112 16.15 -18.07 24.23
C PRO A 112 17.27 -17.35 23.49
N TRP A 113 18.11 -18.06 22.71
CA TRP A 113 19.36 -17.53 22.16
C TRP A 113 19.45 -17.57 20.63
N ILE A 114 18.41 -18.03 19.93
CA ILE A 114 18.34 -18.06 18.48
C ILE A 114 16.96 -17.67 17.94
N GLY A 115 16.96 -16.71 17.03
CA GLY A 115 15.85 -16.29 16.19
C GLY A 115 16.34 -15.22 15.20
N GLY A 116 15.53 -14.95 14.18
CA GLY A 116 15.86 -14.06 13.07
C GLY A 116 15.82 -12.58 13.44
N GLU A 117 14.99 -12.21 14.41
CA GLU A 117 14.87 -10.84 14.90
C GLU A 117 15.93 -10.53 15.97
N ALA A 118 17.19 -10.77 15.64
CA ALA A 118 18.35 -10.53 16.51
C ALA A 118 19.56 -10.06 15.71
N THR A 119 20.50 -9.36 16.35
CA THR A 119 21.79 -9.02 15.70
C THR A 119 22.77 -10.20 15.72
N HIS A 120 22.81 -10.93 16.83
CA HIS A 120 23.69 -12.06 17.06
C HIS A 120 22.90 -13.18 17.75
N VAL A 121 23.27 -14.42 17.46
CA VAL A 121 22.62 -15.62 18.01
C VAL A 121 23.66 -16.69 18.34
N VAL A 122 23.30 -17.57 19.27
CA VAL A 122 24.00 -18.83 19.50
C VAL A 122 23.14 -19.94 18.94
N ILE A 123 23.61 -20.56 17.86
CA ILE A 123 22.94 -21.67 17.19
C ILE A 123 23.23 -22.94 17.98
N PRO A 124 22.20 -23.60 18.52
CA PRO A 124 22.38 -24.75 19.41
C PRO A 124 22.62 -26.04 18.61
N ASN A 125 23.23 -27.03 19.26
CA ASN A 125 23.63 -28.30 18.65
C ASN A 125 22.50 -29.01 17.90
N GLU A 126 21.27 -28.88 18.38
CA GLU A 126 20.07 -29.47 17.77
C GLU A 126 19.87 -29.05 16.31
N VAL A 127 20.18 -27.79 15.98
CA VAL A 127 20.06 -27.30 14.60
C VAL A 127 21.05 -28.03 13.70
N MET A 128 22.30 -28.17 14.14
CA MET A 128 23.33 -28.83 13.34
C MET A 128 23.12 -30.36 13.29
N ALA A 129 22.71 -30.98 14.40
CA ALA A 129 22.42 -32.40 14.49
C ALA A 129 21.25 -32.84 13.60
N GLN A 130 20.25 -31.96 13.41
CA GLN A 130 19.12 -32.17 12.49
C GLN A 130 19.44 -31.70 11.05
N ASP A 131 20.69 -31.36 10.77
CA ASP A 131 21.15 -30.84 9.48
C ASP A 131 20.37 -29.61 8.98
N CYS A 132 19.87 -28.80 9.92
CA CYS A 132 18.99 -27.66 9.63
C CYS A 132 19.76 -26.34 9.40
N LEU A 133 21.09 -26.35 9.46
CA LEU A 133 21.94 -25.21 9.11
C LEU A 133 22.58 -25.45 7.74
N LEU A 134 22.16 -24.66 6.74
CA LEU A 134 22.59 -24.84 5.35
C LEU A 134 23.42 -23.66 4.87
N THR A 135 24.45 -23.93 4.06
CA THR A 135 25.29 -22.90 3.46
C THR A 135 24.53 -22.12 2.39
N TRP A 136 24.71 -20.80 2.37
CA TRP A 136 24.09 -19.91 1.38
C TRP A 136 25.12 -19.19 0.51
N GLU A 137 25.23 -19.59 -0.75
CA GLU A 137 26.17 -18.95 -1.70
C GLU A 137 25.51 -17.97 -2.68
N GLY A 138 24.26 -17.55 -2.39
CA GLY A 138 23.56 -16.61 -3.27
C GLY A 138 24.15 -15.19 -3.28
N ASP A 139 23.73 -14.42 -4.29
CA ASP A 139 24.26 -13.08 -4.57
C ASP A 139 23.99 -12.08 -3.43
N THR A 140 22.87 -12.25 -2.72
CA THR A 140 22.41 -11.33 -1.68
C THR A 140 21.93 -12.04 -0.43
N TRP A 141 21.92 -11.32 0.70
CA TRP A 141 21.48 -11.87 1.98
C TRP A 141 19.96 -11.97 2.10
N PHE A 142 19.22 -11.01 1.54
CA PHE A 142 17.76 -11.00 1.63
C PHE A 142 17.12 -12.15 0.87
N GLU A 143 17.72 -12.59 -0.24
CA GLU A 143 17.29 -13.81 -0.93
C GLU A 143 17.47 -15.03 -0.02
N GLY A 144 18.51 -15.07 0.80
CA GLY A 144 18.72 -16.13 1.79
C GLY A 144 17.56 -16.24 2.78
N SER A 145 17.04 -15.12 3.31
CA SER A 145 15.85 -15.15 4.18
C SER A 145 14.58 -15.66 3.46
N LEU A 146 14.54 -15.63 2.13
CA LEU A 146 13.40 -16.15 1.34
C LEU A 146 13.51 -17.64 1.00
N VAL A 147 14.58 -18.31 1.44
CA VAL A 147 14.75 -19.76 1.23
C VAL A 147 13.71 -20.55 2.04
N GLU A 148 13.47 -20.18 3.31
CA GLU A 148 12.45 -20.84 4.15
C GLU A 148 11.04 -20.76 3.53
N PRO A 149 10.53 -19.58 3.15
CA PRO A 149 9.18 -19.51 2.61
C PRO A 149 9.07 -20.20 1.24
N LEU A 150 10.15 -20.23 0.44
CA LEU A 150 10.16 -21.03 -0.78
C LEU A 150 10.17 -22.54 -0.46
N SER A 151 10.92 -22.99 0.55
CA SER A 151 10.93 -24.40 0.95
C SER A 151 9.55 -24.89 1.38
N CYS A 152 8.76 -24.04 2.04
CA CYS A 152 7.37 -24.33 2.38
C CYS A 152 6.52 -24.60 1.13
N VAL A 153 6.69 -23.78 0.08
CA VAL A 153 6.01 -23.97 -1.20
C VAL A 153 6.47 -25.26 -1.89
N ILE A 154 7.77 -25.53 -1.89
CA ILE A 154 8.33 -26.77 -2.48
C ILE A 154 7.76 -27.99 -1.78
N GLY A 155 7.74 -28.00 -0.45
CA GLY A 155 7.14 -29.07 0.36
C GLY A 155 5.66 -29.28 0.05
N ALA A 156 4.90 -28.20 -0.18
CA ALA A 156 3.51 -28.29 -0.61
C ALA A 156 3.36 -29.01 -1.95
N PHE A 157 4.16 -28.64 -2.95
CA PHE A 157 4.12 -29.29 -4.26
C PHE A 157 4.59 -30.75 -4.20
N ASN A 158 5.59 -31.05 -3.38
CA ASN A 158 6.11 -32.41 -3.19
C ASN A 158 5.15 -33.32 -2.42
N ALA A 159 4.27 -32.74 -1.60
CA ALA A 159 3.28 -33.49 -0.81
C ALA A 159 2.02 -33.87 -1.61
N ASN A 160 1.75 -33.21 -2.73
CA ASN A 160 0.73 -33.68 -3.67
C ASN A 160 1.13 -35.06 -4.20
N TYR A 161 0.13 -35.87 -4.56
CA TYR A 161 0.37 -37.19 -5.09
C TYR A 161 -0.81 -37.68 -5.93
N HIS A 162 -0.51 -38.64 -6.80
CA HIS A 162 -1.43 -39.27 -7.74
C HIS A 162 -1.20 -40.78 -7.79
N LEU A 163 -2.15 -41.54 -8.33
CA LEU A 163 -1.99 -42.98 -8.50
C LEU A 163 -1.12 -43.30 -9.72
N GLN A 164 -0.26 -44.31 -9.57
CA GLN A 164 0.34 -44.98 -10.72
C GLN A 164 -0.74 -45.83 -11.42
N GLU A 165 -0.89 -45.67 -12.74
CA GLU A 165 -1.91 -46.39 -13.51
C GLU A 165 -1.84 -47.91 -13.27
N GLY A 166 -2.98 -48.52 -12.90
CA GLY A 166 -3.09 -49.94 -12.59
C GLY A 166 -2.49 -50.37 -11.24
N SER A 167 -2.12 -49.43 -10.37
CA SER A 167 -1.51 -49.70 -9.06
C SER A 167 -2.09 -48.81 -7.96
N TYR A 168 -1.94 -49.24 -6.70
CA TYR A 168 -2.21 -48.41 -5.52
C TYR A 168 -0.96 -47.65 -5.04
N ASN A 169 0.15 -47.73 -5.78
CA ASN A 169 1.35 -46.95 -5.51
C ASN A 169 1.15 -45.49 -5.89
N HIS A 170 1.70 -44.58 -5.09
CA HIS A 170 1.60 -43.15 -5.31
C HIS A 170 2.83 -42.60 -6.06
N VAL A 171 2.58 -41.70 -7.00
CA VAL A 171 3.58 -40.81 -7.60
C VAL A 171 3.48 -39.47 -6.88
N MET A 172 4.55 -39.08 -6.18
CA MET A 172 4.62 -37.82 -5.44
C MET A 172 4.90 -36.64 -6.38
N GLY A 173 4.40 -35.45 -6.01
CA GLY A 173 4.48 -34.24 -6.80
C GLY A 173 3.17 -33.90 -7.51
N ILE A 174 3.11 -32.67 -8.05
CA ILE A 174 2.05 -32.27 -8.98
C ILE A 174 2.12 -33.07 -10.28
N ARG A 175 0.99 -33.19 -11.00
CA ARG A 175 0.92 -33.90 -12.28
C ARG A 175 1.75 -33.18 -13.35
N PRO A 176 2.75 -33.83 -13.97
CA PRO A 176 3.49 -33.24 -15.09
C PRO A 176 2.55 -32.89 -16.24
N GLN A 177 2.61 -31.64 -16.70
CA GLN A 177 1.73 -31.11 -17.75
C GLN A 177 0.23 -31.20 -17.43
N GLY A 178 -0.14 -31.37 -16.15
CA GLY A 178 -1.53 -31.31 -15.68
C GLY A 178 -2.07 -29.89 -15.59
N HIS A 179 -3.27 -29.78 -15.04
CA HIS A 179 -3.96 -28.53 -14.75
C HIS A 179 -3.86 -28.19 -13.25
N THR A 180 -3.24 -27.06 -12.93
CA THR A 180 -3.09 -26.58 -11.56
C THR A 180 -3.95 -25.34 -11.29
N LEU A 181 -4.65 -25.32 -10.14
CA LEU A 181 -5.41 -24.19 -9.64
C LEU A 181 -4.83 -23.68 -8.32
N ILE A 182 -4.60 -22.38 -8.21
CA ILE A 182 -4.18 -21.71 -6.97
C ILE A 182 -5.29 -20.75 -6.53
N LEU A 183 -5.92 -21.02 -5.38
CA LEU A 183 -6.98 -20.21 -4.79
C LEU A 183 -6.45 -19.29 -3.68
N GLY A 184 -6.70 -17.99 -3.80
CA GLY A 184 -6.15 -16.97 -2.90
C GLY A 184 -4.65 -16.76 -3.08
N GLY A 185 -4.18 -16.86 -4.32
CA GLY A 185 -2.78 -17.07 -4.68
C GLY A 185 -1.91 -15.83 -4.78
N THR A 186 -2.40 -14.63 -4.44
CA THR A 186 -1.61 -13.39 -4.66
C THR A 186 -0.99 -12.81 -3.39
N GLY A 187 -1.11 -13.53 -2.26
CA GLY A 187 -0.26 -13.32 -1.08
C GLY A 187 1.20 -13.75 -1.34
N PRO A 188 2.16 -13.42 -0.44
CA PRO A 188 3.57 -13.75 -0.65
C PRO A 188 3.83 -15.23 -0.93
N MET A 189 3.17 -16.15 -0.20
CA MET A 189 3.32 -17.59 -0.42
C MET A 189 2.73 -18.04 -1.76
N GLY A 190 1.59 -17.47 -2.16
CA GLY A 190 0.99 -17.76 -3.45
C GLY A 190 1.83 -17.23 -4.63
N LEU A 191 2.46 -16.06 -4.50
CA LEU A 191 3.41 -15.56 -5.51
C LEU A 191 4.64 -16.46 -5.66
N LEU A 192 5.16 -17.01 -4.55
CA LEU A 192 6.22 -18.02 -4.59
C LEU A 192 5.73 -19.32 -5.25
N ALA A 193 4.48 -19.73 -4.98
CA ALA A 193 3.86 -20.90 -5.61
C ALA A 193 3.66 -20.73 -7.12
N ILE A 194 3.27 -19.54 -7.58
CA ILE A 194 3.19 -19.23 -9.01
C ILE A 194 4.58 -19.32 -9.66
N ASP A 195 5.60 -18.72 -9.02
CA ASP A 195 6.97 -18.76 -9.53
C ASP A 195 7.52 -20.19 -9.58
N TYR A 196 7.24 -21.00 -8.56
CA TYR A 196 7.64 -22.40 -8.49
C TYR A 196 6.87 -23.28 -9.48
N ALA A 197 5.56 -23.05 -9.69
CA ALA A 197 4.80 -23.77 -10.72
C ALA A 197 5.37 -23.53 -12.12
N LEU A 198 5.82 -22.30 -12.42
CA LEU A 198 6.37 -21.94 -13.74
C LEU A 198 7.82 -22.40 -13.96
N HIS A 199 8.64 -22.40 -12.90
CA HIS A 199 10.10 -22.58 -13.02
C HIS A 199 10.68 -23.74 -12.21
N GLY A 200 9.83 -24.45 -11.46
CA GLY A 200 10.17 -25.67 -10.75
C GLY A 200 10.48 -26.83 -11.70
N PRO A 201 10.87 -28.00 -11.16
CA PRO A 201 11.26 -29.16 -11.96
C PRO A 201 10.10 -29.81 -12.71
N ILE A 202 8.88 -29.62 -12.23
CA ILE A 202 7.64 -30.11 -12.83
C ILE A 202 6.74 -28.90 -13.06
N ASN A 203 6.21 -28.76 -14.27
CA ASN A 203 5.37 -27.63 -14.64
C ASN A 203 4.01 -28.12 -15.18
N PRO A 204 2.90 -27.47 -14.80
CA PRO A 204 1.59 -27.74 -15.38
C PRO A 204 1.50 -27.15 -16.80
N SER A 205 0.62 -27.69 -17.63
CA SER A 205 0.31 -27.11 -18.94
C SER A 205 -0.65 -25.91 -18.80
N LEU A 206 -1.51 -25.95 -17.78
CA LEU A 206 -2.45 -24.89 -17.41
C LEU A 206 -2.28 -24.52 -15.94
N LEU A 207 -2.10 -23.23 -15.65
CA LEU A 207 -2.10 -22.68 -14.31
C LEU A 207 -3.20 -21.61 -14.19
N VAL A 208 -4.15 -21.82 -13.29
CA VAL A 208 -5.19 -20.82 -12.98
C VAL A 208 -4.94 -20.26 -11.60
N VAL A 209 -4.92 -18.94 -11.47
CA VAL A 209 -4.69 -18.23 -10.21
C VAL A 209 -5.88 -17.32 -9.92
N THR A 210 -6.43 -17.44 -8.72
CA THR A 210 -7.55 -16.59 -8.27
C THR A 210 -7.20 -15.81 -7.01
N ASP A 211 -7.75 -14.60 -6.92
CA ASP A 211 -7.71 -13.77 -5.71
C ASP A 211 -8.79 -12.68 -5.81
N THR A 212 -9.29 -12.19 -4.67
CA THR A 212 -10.25 -11.08 -4.62
C THR A 212 -9.55 -9.71 -4.66
N ASN A 213 -8.24 -9.67 -4.42
CA ASN A 213 -7.47 -8.42 -4.44
C ASN A 213 -7.01 -8.07 -5.86
N LYS A 214 -7.82 -7.28 -6.59
CA LYS A 214 -7.52 -6.83 -7.97
C LYS A 214 -6.11 -6.23 -8.17
N PRO A 215 -5.59 -5.34 -7.28
CA PRO A 215 -4.22 -4.85 -7.38
C PRO A 215 -3.15 -5.96 -7.30
N LYS A 216 -3.28 -6.90 -6.35
CA LYS A 216 -2.33 -8.02 -6.21
C LYS A 216 -2.42 -9.01 -7.37
N LEU A 217 -3.63 -9.27 -7.87
CA LEU A 217 -3.85 -10.07 -9.08
C LEU A 217 -3.21 -9.43 -10.31
N SER A 218 -3.34 -8.10 -10.46
CA SER A 218 -2.70 -7.34 -11.53
C SER A 218 -1.17 -7.34 -11.41
N TYR A 219 -0.64 -7.33 -10.19
CA TYR A 219 0.80 -7.48 -9.92
C TYR A 219 1.30 -8.85 -10.35
N ALA A 220 0.62 -9.93 -9.93
CA ALA A 220 0.97 -11.30 -10.30
C ALA A 220 0.97 -11.46 -11.84
N ARG A 221 -0.10 -11.02 -12.51
CA ARG A 221 -0.24 -11.04 -13.97
C ARG A 221 0.91 -10.35 -14.71
N ARG A 222 1.43 -9.24 -14.17
CA ARG A 222 2.54 -8.49 -14.78
C ARG A 222 3.88 -9.20 -14.61
N HIS A 223 4.07 -9.89 -13.48
CA HIS A 223 5.37 -10.42 -13.07
C HIS A 223 5.58 -11.91 -13.38
N TYR A 224 4.49 -12.62 -13.67
CA TYR A 224 4.46 -14.04 -14.02
C TYR A 224 3.49 -14.23 -15.20
N PRO A 225 3.90 -13.85 -16.43
CA PRO A 225 3.13 -14.12 -17.65
C PRO A 225 3.18 -15.60 -18.01
N SER A 226 2.40 -16.01 -19.02
CA SER A 226 2.49 -17.36 -19.58
C SER A 226 3.88 -17.63 -20.13
N GLU A 227 4.34 -18.87 -19.95
CA GLU A 227 5.60 -19.39 -20.50
C GLU A 227 5.28 -20.46 -21.57
N PRO A 228 6.21 -20.81 -22.47
CA PRO A 228 5.95 -21.78 -23.55
C PRO A 228 5.38 -23.12 -23.07
N GLN A 229 5.75 -23.57 -21.87
CA GLN A 229 5.31 -24.82 -21.26
C GLN A 229 4.06 -24.70 -20.36
N THR A 230 3.62 -23.47 -20.04
CA THR A 230 2.52 -23.23 -19.09
C THR A 230 1.70 -22.01 -19.47
N LEU A 231 0.43 -22.25 -19.81
CA LEU A 231 -0.57 -21.20 -20.00
C LEU A 231 -1.09 -20.75 -18.63
N ILE A 232 -1.04 -19.44 -18.33
CA ILE A 232 -1.54 -18.90 -17.07
C ILE A 232 -2.79 -18.04 -17.25
N HIS A 233 -3.80 -18.26 -16.41
CA HIS A 233 -4.98 -17.42 -16.30
C HIS A 233 -5.08 -16.81 -14.90
N TYR A 234 -5.39 -15.52 -14.84
CA TYR A 234 -5.65 -14.79 -13.61
C TYR A 234 -7.09 -14.33 -13.56
N LEU A 235 -7.84 -14.79 -12.57
CA LEU A 235 -9.27 -14.52 -12.45
C LEU A 235 -9.58 -13.85 -11.11
N ASP A 236 -10.50 -12.89 -11.12
CA ASP A 236 -11.01 -12.32 -9.87
C ASP A 236 -11.81 -13.39 -9.12
N GLY A 237 -11.55 -13.57 -7.83
CA GLY A 237 -12.24 -14.54 -6.99
C GLY A 237 -13.77 -14.37 -6.96
N HIS A 238 -14.29 -13.16 -7.21
CA HIS A 238 -15.73 -12.90 -7.33
C HIS A 238 -16.33 -13.38 -8.67
N GLU A 239 -15.49 -13.57 -9.68
CA GLU A 239 -15.85 -14.06 -11.02
C GLU A 239 -15.51 -15.54 -11.21
N ALA A 240 -14.79 -16.14 -10.25
CA ALA A 240 -14.30 -17.52 -10.27
C ALA A 240 -15.36 -18.53 -9.84
N SER A 241 -16.50 -18.56 -10.54
CA SER A 241 -17.52 -19.60 -10.35
C SER A 241 -17.01 -20.99 -10.75
N ARG A 242 -17.65 -22.06 -10.25
CA ARG A 242 -17.33 -23.44 -10.62
C ARG A 242 -17.32 -23.63 -12.14
N ASP A 243 -18.37 -23.18 -12.82
CA ASP A 243 -18.50 -23.36 -14.27
C ASP A 243 -17.44 -22.58 -15.04
N THR A 244 -17.10 -21.37 -14.57
CA THR A 244 -16.02 -20.56 -15.16
C THR A 244 -14.66 -21.26 -15.03
N LEU A 245 -14.33 -21.77 -13.85
CA LEU A 245 -13.07 -22.48 -13.60
C LEU A 245 -13.00 -23.80 -14.38
N LEU A 246 -14.10 -24.54 -14.42
CA LEU A 246 -14.19 -25.79 -15.18
C LEU A 246 -14.05 -25.53 -16.70
N ALA A 247 -14.63 -24.44 -17.22
CA ALA A 247 -14.48 -24.06 -18.61
C ALA A 247 -13.03 -23.74 -19.00
N LEU A 248 -12.25 -23.11 -18.10
CA LEU A 248 -10.82 -22.86 -18.34
C LEU A 248 -10.00 -24.15 -18.45
N SER A 249 -10.41 -25.21 -17.77
CA SER A 249 -9.82 -26.56 -17.89
C SER A 249 -10.38 -27.39 -19.06
N GLY A 250 -11.24 -26.81 -19.90
CA GLY A 250 -11.90 -27.53 -21.00
C GLY A 250 -12.89 -28.62 -20.54
N GLY A 251 -13.39 -28.54 -19.30
CA GLY A 251 -14.28 -29.54 -18.72
C GLY A 251 -13.58 -30.68 -17.96
N HIS A 252 -12.25 -30.76 -17.99
CA HIS A 252 -11.46 -31.81 -17.32
C HIS A 252 -11.49 -31.70 -15.79
N GLY A 253 -11.47 -30.47 -15.28
CA GLY A 253 -11.13 -30.19 -13.89
C GLY A 253 -9.63 -29.92 -13.71
N PHE A 254 -9.20 -29.93 -12.45
CA PHE A 254 -7.81 -29.66 -12.08
C PHE A 254 -7.19 -30.87 -11.41
N ASP A 255 -6.01 -31.27 -11.88
CA ASP A 255 -5.24 -32.37 -11.31
C ASP A 255 -4.65 -31.95 -9.96
N ASP A 256 -4.29 -30.68 -9.80
CA ASP A 256 -3.72 -30.15 -8.56
C ASP A 256 -4.40 -28.84 -8.15
N ILE A 257 -4.86 -28.75 -6.90
CA ILE A 257 -5.47 -27.52 -6.38
C ILE A 257 -4.79 -27.11 -5.07
N PHE A 258 -4.27 -25.88 -5.01
CA PHE A 258 -3.70 -25.30 -3.80
C PHE A 258 -4.60 -24.23 -3.23
N VAL A 259 -4.94 -24.34 -1.93
CA VAL A 259 -5.77 -23.36 -1.23
C VAL A 259 -4.94 -22.59 -0.20
N PHE A 260 -4.76 -21.28 -0.45
CA PHE A 260 -3.92 -20.39 0.37
C PHE A 260 -4.71 -19.54 1.38
N VAL A 261 -6.04 -19.68 1.43
CA VAL A 261 -6.93 -18.97 2.36
C VAL A 261 -7.79 -19.97 3.13
N PRO A 262 -7.89 -19.88 4.47
CA PRO A 262 -8.70 -20.79 5.28
C PRO A 262 -10.17 -20.38 5.20
N ASN A 263 -10.83 -20.70 4.08
CA ASN A 263 -12.22 -20.36 3.81
C ASN A 263 -12.99 -21.59 3.36
N GLU A 264 -14.07 -21.91 4.08
CA GLU A 264 -14.91 -23.09 3.85
C GLU A 264 -15.43 -23.17 2.41
N GLN A 265 -15.99 -22.08 1.89
CA GLN A 265 -16.59 -22.04 0.56
C GLN A 265 -15.56 -22.28 -0.55
N LEU A 266 -14.34 -21.75 -0.39
CA LEU A 266 -13.25 -22.01 -1.33
C LEU A 266 -12.79 -23.47 -1.31
N ILE A 267 -12.76 -24.11 -0.15
CA ILE A 267 -12.39 -25.53 -0.03
C ILE A 267 -13.46 -26.42 -0.66
N THR A 268 -14.74 -26.14 -0.41
CA THR A 268 -15.86 -26.86 -1.04
C THR A 268 -15.86 -26.69 -2.55
N LEU A 269 -15.61 -25.46 -3.04
CA LEU A 269 -15.46 -25.19 -4.46
C LEU A 269 -14.28 -25.97 -5.06
N ALA A 270 -13.11 -25.94 -4.41
CA ALA A 270 -11.93 -26.69 -4.83
C ALA A 270 -12.22 -28.19 -4.92
N SER A 271 -12.85 -28.78 -3.91
CA SER A 271 -13.27 -30.19 -3.91
C SER A 271 -14.12 -30.53 -5.14
N SER A 272 -15.05 -29.64 -5.52
CA SER A 272 -15.93 -29.84 -6.69
C SER A 272 -15.29 -29.67 -8.07
N LEU A 273 -14.02 -29.26 -8.11
CA LEU A 273 -13.24 -28.95 -9.31
C LEU A 273 -12.08 -29.92 -9.55
N LEU A 274 -11.84 -30.87 -8.64
CA LEU A 274 -10.82 -31.89 -8.83
C LEU A 274 -11.15 -32.78 -10.02
N ALA A 275 -10.16 -33.02 -10.87
CA ALA A 275 -10.21 -34.05 -11.89
C ALA A 275 -10.15 -35.45 -11.23
N PRO A 276 -10.50 -36.53 -11.95
CA PRO A 276 -10.21 -37.89 -11.50
C PRO A 276 -8.73 -38.05 -11.15
N ASP A 277 -8.45 -38.66 -9.99
CA ASP A 277 -7.11 -38.79 -9.40
C ASP A 277 -6.43 -37.44 -9.09
N GLY A 278 -7.22 -36.37 -8.94
CA GLY A 278 -6.73 -35.04 -8.57
C GLY A 278 -6.44 -34.90 -7.07
N CYS A 279 -5.52 -34.00 -6.71
CA CYS A 279 -5.05 -33.76 -5.35
C CYS A 279 -5.30 -32.31 -4.91
N LEU A 280 -5.99 -32.12 -3.78
CA LEU A 280 -6.16 -30.84 -3.12
C LEU A 280 -5.15 -30.68 -1.98
N ASN A 281 -4.36 -29.62 -2.04
CA ASN A 281 -3.45 -29.20 -0.99
C ASN A 281 -4.00 -28.01 -0.20
N PHE A 282 -4.24 -28.23 1.09
CA PHE A 282 -4.58 -27.18 2.01
C PHE A 282 -3.33 -26.57 2.64
N PHE A 283 -2.84 -25.49 2.03
CA PHE A 283 -1.66 -24.75 2.48
C PHE A 283 -1.98 -23.75 3.60
N ALA A 284 -3.23 -23.27 3.63
CA ALA A 284 -3.65 -22.23 4.53
C ALA A 284 -3.76 -22.74 5.98
N GLY A 285 -2.82 -22.40 6.86
CA GLY A 285 -2.94 -22.81 8.28
C GLY A 285 -4.09 -22.09 9.00
N PRO A 286 -5.17 -22.76 9.41
CA PRO A 286 -6.29 -22.14 10.14
C PRO A 286 -5.89 -21.83 11.59
N GLN A 287 -6.59 -20.91 12.24
CA GLN A 287 -6.42 -20.63 13.68
C GLN A 287 -7.44 -21.37 14.53
N ASP A 288 -8.64 -21.59 14.00
CA ASP A 288 -9.71 -22.30 14.68
C ASP A 288 -9.49 -23.81 14.57
N LYS A 289 -9.42 -24.49 15.72
CA LYS A 289 -9.27 -25.95 15.82
C LYS A 289 -10.53 -26.69 15.36
N GLN A 290 -11.67 -26.01 15.25
CA GLN A 290 -12.94 -26.56 14.77
C GLN A 290 -13.21 -26.26 13.29
N PHE A 291 -12.28 -25.60 12.60
CA PHE A 291 -12.43 -25.29 11.18
C PHE A 291 -12.59 -26.58 10.35
N SER A 292 -13.68 -26.65 9.59
CA SER A 292 -14.00 -27.77 8.72
C SER A 292 -14.68 -27.28 7.44
N ALA A 293 -14.68 -28.12 6.40
CA ALA A 293 -15.39 -27.87 5.15
C ALA A 293 -15.95 -29.17 4.58
N PRO A 294 -17.14 -29.14 3.95
CA PRO A 294 -17.73 -30.32 3.35
C PRO A 294 -16.97 -30.76 2.08
N ILE A 295 -16.74 -32.07 1.95
CA ILE A 295 -16.14 -32.71 0.77
C ILE A 295 -17.01 -33.88 0.30
N ASN A 296 -16.97 -34.17 -1.00
CA ASN A 296 -17.75 -35.24 -1.59
C ASN A 296 -17.01 -36.59 -1.52
N PHE A 297 -17.40 -37.46 -0.58
CA PHE A 297 -16.81 -38.80 -0.45
C PHE A 297 -17.13 -39.74 -1.61
N TYR A 298 -18.12 -39.42 -2.45
CA TYR A 298 -18.32 -40.13 -3.71
C TYR A 298 -17.09 -39.95 -4.62
N ASP A 299 -16.56 -38.73 -4.74
CA ASP A 299 -15.41 -38.44 -5.58
C ASP A 299 -14.10 -38.95 -4.96
N VAL A 300 -14.02 -39.03 -3.62
CA VAL A 300 -12.91 -39.70 -2.94
C VAL A 300 -12.86 -41.18 -3.32
N HIS A 301 -14.01 -41.85 -3.32
CA HIS A 301 -14.08 -43.28 -3.55
C HIS A 301 -14.02 -43.66 -5.05
N TYR A 302 -14.80 -42.99 -5.89
CA TYR A 302 -14.99 -43.38 -7.30
C TYR A 302 -14.12 -42.59 -8.27
N ALA A 303 -13.77 -41.35 -7.94
CA ALA A 303 -12.86 -40.54 -8.74
C ALA A 303 -11.44 -40.51 -8.16
N PHE A 304 -11.16 -41.25 -7.08
CA PHE A 304 -9.85 -41.33 -6.44
C PHE A 304 -9.24 -39.97 -6.08
N THR A 305 -10.08 -39.00 -5.68
CA THR A 305 -9.56 -37.68 -5.29
C THR A 305 -8.83 -37.71 -3.95
N HIS A 306 -7.75 -36.93 -3.86
CA HIS A 306 -6.83 -36.90 -2.72
C HIS A 306 -6.86 -35.55 -2.00
N TYR A 307 -6.59 -35.57 -0.69
CA TYR A 307 -6.58 -34.38 0.16
C TYR A 307 -5.37 -34.43 1.08
N VAL A 308 -4.52 -33.40 1.02
CA VAL A 308 -3.30 -33.28 1.83
C VAL A 308 -3.24 -31.90 2.48
N GLY A 309 -2.66 -31.84 3.69
CA GLY A 309 -2.33 -30.60 4.37
C GLY A 309 -0.83 -30.48 4.52
N THR A 310 -0.29 -29.27 4.31
CA THR A 310 1.14 -29.01 4.47
C THR A 310 1.39 -27.84 5.42
N SER A 311 2.45 -27.95 6.21
CA SER A 311 2.85 -26.93 7.19
C SER A 311 4.37 -26.92 7.31
N GLY A 312 5.01 -25.93 6.68
CA GLY A 312 6.46 -25.83 6.63
C GLY A 312 7.08 -26.70 5.53
N GLY A 313 8.34 -26.44 5.20
CA GLY A 313 9.18 -27.36 4.41
C GLY A 313 10.02 -28.26 5.31
N ASN A 314 10.70 -29.23 4.71
CA ASN A 314 11.77 -30.01 5.37
C ASN A 314 13.16 -29.54 4.90
N THR A 315 14.22 -30.17 5.39
CA THR A 315 15.59 -29.77 5.05
C THR A 315 15.92 -30.03 3.57
N ASP A 316 15.36 -31.06 2.95
CA ASP A 316 15.54 -31.33 1.52
C ASP A 316 14.84 -30.28 0.65
N ASP A 317 13.65 -29.83 1.05
CA ASP A 317 12.95 -28.71 0.39
C ASP A 317 13.77 -27.42 0.48
N MET A 318 14.44 -27.18 1.61
CA MET A 318 15.36 -26.05 1.77
C MET A 318 16.57 -26.17 0.83
N ARG A 319 17.18 -27.36 0.69
CA ARG A 319 18.27 -27.58 -0.27
C ARG A 319 17.80 -27.36 -1.71
N ALA A 320 16.60 -27.82 -2.05
CA ALA A 320 15.99 -27.59 -3.36
C ALA A 320 15.74 -26.08 -3.60
N ALA A 321 15.23 -25.35 -2.61
CA ALA A 321 15.07 -23.90 -2.67
C ALA A 321 16.42 -23.19 -2.91
N VAL A 322 17.46 -23.55 -2.15
CA VAL A 322 18.81 -23.01 -2.33
C VAL A 322 19.31 -23.25 -3.76
N ALA A 323 19.22 -24.48 -4.25
CA ALA A 323 19.68 -24.85 -5.58
C ALA A 323 18.94 -24.07 -6.69
N LEU A 324 17.61 -23.94 -6.59
CA LEU A 324 16.81 -23.20 -7.57
C LEU A 324 17.12 -21.70 -7.58
N MET A 325 17.30 -21.11 -6.40
CA MET A 325 17.62 -19.69 -6.25
C MET A 325 19.03 -19.38 -6.74
N GLN A 326 20.02 -20.21 -6.42
CA GLN A 326 21.40 -20.07 -6.91
C GLN A 326 21.50 -20.26 -8.42
N ALA A 327 20.73 -21.19 -8.97
CA ALA A 327 20.59 -21.38 -10.42
C ALA A 327 19.77 -20.27 -11.10
N LYS A 328 19.21 -19.32 -10.33
CA LYS A 328 18.36 -18.21 -10.81
C LYS A 328 17.14 -18.67 -11.59
N LYS A 329 16.65 -19.89 -11.31
CA LYS A 329 15.42 -20.42 -11.91
C LYS A 329 14.19 -19.73 -11.33
N VAL A 330 14.19 -19.49 -10.02
CA VAL A 330 13.14 -18.75 -9.31
C VAL A 330 13.65 -17.37 -8.87
N GLN A 331 12.75 -16.39 -8.83
CA GLN A 331 13.06 -15.00 -8.52
C GLN A 331 12.26 -14.53 -7.29
N THR A 332 12.66 -15.00 -6.11
CA THR A 332 11.98 -14.72 -4.85
C THR A 332 11.94 -13.23 -4.49
N ALA A 333 12.87 -12.41 -5.00
CA ALA A 333 12.86 -10.97 -4.80
C ALA A 333 11.55 -10.28 -5.23
N LYS A 334 10.77 -10.88 -6.13
CA LYS A 334 9.47 -10.36 -6.58
C LYS A 334 8.42 -10.29 -5.47
N VAL A 335 8.57 -11.03 -4.36
CA VAL A 335 7.58 -11.03 -3.27
C VAL A 335 7.85 -9.97 -2.20
N VAL A 336 9.03 -9.35 -2.20
CA VAL A 336 9.43 -8.34 -1.21
C VAL A 336 8.72 -7.02 -1.48
N THR A 337 8.04 -6.50 -0.46
CA THR A 337 7.28 -5.23 -0.54
C THR A 337 7.75 -4.17 0.44
N HIS A 338 8.29 -4.58 1.59
CA HIS A 338 8.74 -3.65 2.64
C HIS A 338 10.09 -4.07 3.20
N ILE A 339 10.90 -3.08 3.58
CA ILE A 339 12.17 -3.24 4.28
C ILE A 339 12.09 -2.38 5.54
N LEU A 340 12.32 -2.98 6.69
CA LEU A 340 12.29 -2.37 8.00
C LEU A 340 13.59 -2.67 8.78
N GLY A 341 13.86 -1.85 9.79
CA GLY A 341 14.88 -2.15 10.79
C GLY A 341 14.27 -2.92 11.96
N LEU A 342 15.12 -3.57 12.75
CA LEU A 342 14.72 -4.33 13.95
C LEU A 342 13.89 -3.51 14.96
N ASN A 343 14.06 -2.19 14.97
CA ASN A 343 13.28 -1.26 15.80
C ASN A 343 11.79 -1.18 15.44
N ALA A 344 11.40 -1.61 14.23
CA ALA A 344 10.00 -1.63 13.79
C ALA A 344 9.42 -3.05 13.72
N ALA A 345 10.24 -4.09 13.94
CA ALA A 345 9.83 -5.48 13.79
C ALA A 345 8.72 -5.89 14.78
N GLY A 346 8.77 -5.38 16.02
CA GLY A 346 7.76 -5.69 17.05
C GLY A 346 6.35 -5.22 16.67
N GLU A 347 6.20 -3.93 16.42
CA GLU A 347 4.92 -3.33 15.99
C GLU A 347 4.43 -3.96 14.67
N THR A 348 5.33 -4.10 13.69
CA THR A 348 4.99 -4.71 12.39
C THR A 348 4.53 -6.16 12.55
N THR A 349 5.14 -6.94 13.44
CA THR A 349 4.74 -8.32 13.71
C THR A 349 3.36 -8.39 14.33
N LEU A 350 3.02 -7.51 15.29
CA LEU A 350 1.72 -7.52 15.97
C LEU A 350 0.56 -7.10 15.06
N ASP A 351 0.84 -6.24 14.07
CA ASP A 351 -0.15 -5.68 13.14
C ASP A 351 -0.01 -6.21 11.71
N LEU A 352 0.75 -7.30 11.52
CA LEU A 352 1.12 -7.82 10.20
C LEU A 352 -0.07 -8.01 9.22
N PRO A 353 -1.25 -8.50 9.63
CA PRO A 353 -2.41 -8.60 8.74
C PRO A 353 -2.91 -7.24 8.20
N ALA A 354 -2.72 -6.15 8.97
CA ALA A 354 -3.16 -4.81 8.63
C ALA A 354 -2.14 -4.04 7.76
N VAL A 355 -0.85 -4.41 7.81
CA VAL A 355 0.24 -3.76 7.05
C VAL A 355 0.01 -3.84 5.53
N GLY A 356 -0.63 -4.91 5.06
CA GLY A 356 -0.85 -5.15 3.62
C GLY A 356 0.45 -5.40 2.85
N GLY A 357 0.34 -5.77 1.57
CA GLY A 357 1.51 -6.08 0.72
C GLY A 357 1.85 -7.57 0.61
N GLY A 358 3.09 -7.86 0.19
CA GLY A 358 3.67 -9.18 -0.01
C GLY A 358 4.46 -9.60 1.23
N LYS A 359 5.79 -9.64 1.15
CA LYS A 359 6.69 -9.95 2.26
C LYS A 359 7.33 -8.68 2.84
N SER A 360 7.37 -8.58 4.17
CA SER A 360 8.07 -7.54 4.92
C SER A 360 9.35 -8.13 5.50
N TRP A 361 10.41 -7.33 5.56
CA TRP A 361 11.75 -7.83 5.84
C TRP A 361 12.51 -6.95 6.81
N CYS A 362 13.22 -7.56 7.76
CA CYS A 362 13.98 -6.90 8.80
C CYS A 362 15.50 -7.00 8.57
N ILE A 363 16.21 -5.87 8.75
CA ILE A 363 17.68 -5.81 8.83
C ILE A 363 18.09 -5.54 10.29
N PRO A 364 18.71 -6.50 10.99
CA PRO A 364 19.13 -6.31 12.38
C PRO A 364 20.30 -5.34 12.58
N GLU A 365 21.22 -5.20 11.62
CA GLU A 365 22.43 -4.39 11.79
C GLU A 365 22.76 -3.49 10.57
N LYS A 366 23.28 -2.28 10.81
CA LYS A 366 23.75 -1.37 9.75
C LYS A 366 25.02 -1.96 9.12
N PRO A 367 25.09 -2.26 7.82
CA PRO A 367 26.27 -2.93 7.27
C PRO A 367 27.55 -2.08 7.42
N SER A 368 28.69 -2.70 7.66
CA SER A 368 29.98 -1.99 7.66
C SER A 368 30.38 -1.63 6.22
N ARG A 369 31.03 -0.46 6.03
CA ARG A 369 31.35 0.14 4.70
C ARG A 369 32.30 -0.69 3.81
N SER A 370 32.69 -1.90 4.19
CA SER A 370 33.69 -2.69 3.48
C SER A 370 33.19 -4.09 3.14
N ARG A 371 32.56 -4.24 1.97
CA ARG A 371 32.68 -5.37 1.02
C ARG A 371 31.56 -5.26 -0.03
N ARG A 372 31.84 -5.72 -1.25
CA ARG A 372 31.09 -5.45 -2.48
C ARG A 372 29.64 -5.91 -2.40
N TRP A 373 28.72 -4.97 -2.16
CA TRP A 373 27.31 -5.08 -2.51
C TRP A 373 27.13 -4.44 -3.90
N ALA A 374 26.52 -5.15 -4.85
CA ALA A 374 26.23 -4.73 -6.23
C ALA A 374 27.27 -5.10 -7.30
N ARG A 375 27.18 -6.34 -7.79
CA ARG A 375 27.15 -6.62 -9.23
C ARG A 375 25.95 -7.54 -9.50
N SER A 376 24.77 -6.95 -9.58
CA SER A 376 23.56 -7.58 -10.11
C SER A 376 23.07 -6.75 -11.29
N PRO A 377 22.48 -7.32 -12.37
CA PRO A 377 22.11 -6.59 -13.59
C PRO A 377 20.92 -5.62 -13.41
N ILE A 378 20.41 -5.47 -12.18
CA ILE A 378 19.26 -4.61 -11.87
C ILE A 378 19.80 -3.22 -11.46
N PRO A 379 19.50 -2.13 -12.19
CA PRO A 379 20.06 -0.81 -11.90
C PRO A 379 19.56 -0.27 -10.54
N ASN A 380 20.47 0.31 -9.75
CA ASN A 380 20.25 1.16 -8.56
C ASN A 380 20.37 0.56 -7.14
N TRP A 381 21.13 -0.52 -6.93
CA TRP A 381 21.45 -1.01 -5.58
C TRP A 381 22.24 -0.04 -4.68
N GLN A 382 23.13 0.80 -5.24
CA GLN A 382 23.99 1.71 -4.44
C GLN A 382 23.28 2.98 -3.92
N ARG A 383 22.06 3.30 -4.38
CA ARG A 383 21.32 4.51 -3.95
C ARG A 383 20.46 4.31 -2.71
N LEU A 384 20.02 3.08 -2.41
CA LEU A 384 19.27 2.78 -1.17
C LEU A 384 20.12 2.97 0.10
N TRP A 385 21.44 2.87 -0.02
CA TRP A 385 22.34 2.90 1.14
C TRP A 385 22.76 4.31 1.59
N ARG A 386 22.61 5.35 0.75
CA ARG A 386 23.07 6.73 1.07
C ARG A 386 22.06 7.59 1.84
N VAL A 387 20.86 7.10 2.14
CA VAL A 387 19.82 7.89 2.83
C VAL A 387 20.02 7.96 4.36
N THR A 388 21.00 7.24 4.93
CA THR A 388 21.27 7.24 6.39
C THR A 388 22.61 7.83 6.84
N MET A 389 23.38 8.50 5.98
CA MET A 389 24.49 9.37 6.42
C MET A 389 24.73 10.52 5.44
N GLY A 390 24.55 11.76 5.90
CA GLY A 390 24.85 12.96 5.11
C GLY A 390 26.35 13.13 4.80
N SER A 391 26.65 13.61 3.59
CA SER A 391 27.81 14.47 3.28
C SER A 391 27.87 14.84 1.78
N GLY A 392 27.75 16.15 1.51
CA GLY A 392 28.47 16.91 0.47
C GLY A 392 28.17 16.68 -1.04
N PRO A 393 28.09 17.74 -1.87
CA PRO A 393 27.49 17.66 -3.21
C PRO A 393 28.52 17.46 -4.33
N ARG A 394 28.24 16.57 -5.30
CA ARG A 394 28.65 16.78 -6.71
C ARG A 394 27.57 16.28 -7.67
N ARG A 395 27.25 17.18 -8.62
CA ARG A 395 26.27 17.08 -9.72
C ARG A 395 26.47 15.81 -10.57
N LEU A 396 25.36 15.18 -10.99
CA LEU A 396 25.23 14.64 -12.35
C LEU A 396 23.77 14.32 -12.73
N LYS A 397 23.52 14.44 -14.04
CA LYS A 397 22.30 14.71 -14.82
C LYS A 397 21.17 13.65 -14.75
N ARG A 398 19.96 14.15 -15.04
CA ARG A 398 18.66 13.48 -15.30
C ARG A 398 18.74 12.27 -16.24
N ILE A 399 18.05 11.18 -15.87
CA ILE A 399 17.35 10.24 -16.77
C ILE A 399 16.04 9.80 -16.07
N CYS A 400 14.89 9.97 -16.73
CA CYS A 400 13.54 9.63 -16.28
C CYS A 400 13.12 8.22 -16.75
N TRP A 401 12.48 7.39 -15.90
CA TRP A 401 11.54 6.26 -16.20
C TRP A 401 10.77 5.89 -14.88
N PRO A 402 9.60 5.21 -14.91
CA PRO A 402 8.42 5.56 -14.12
C PRO A 402 8.28 4.87 -12.75
N THR A 403 7.59 5.60 -11.88
CA THR A 403 7.26 5.46 -10.45
C THR A 403 6.72 4.11 -9.96
N ARG A 404 7.55 3.36 -9.21
CA ARG A 404 7.13 2.49 -8.09
C ARG A 404 6.88 3.38 -6.86
N ARG A 405 5.83 3.08 -6.09
CA ARG A 405 5.43 3.78 -4.86
C ARG A 405 6.52 3.64 -3.78
N ILE A 406 7.45 4.59 -3.75
CA ILE A 406 8.43 4.73 -2.67
C ILE A 406 7.72 5.54 -1.60
N LEU A 407 7.36 4.94 -0.47
CA LEU A 407 7.06 5.71 0.74
C LEU A 407 8.29 6.58 1.03
N ARG A 408 8.21 7.85 0.63
CA ARG A 408 9.32 8.79 0.80
C ARG A 408 9.44 9.13 2.27
N MET A 409 10.46 8.58 2.92
CA MET A 409 10.81 8.96 4.27
C MET A 409 11.21 10.43 4.29
N ILE A 410 10.55 11.20 5.15
CA ILE A 410 10.86 12.59 5.42
C ILE A 410 12.35 12.68 5.79
N ASN A 411 13.05 13.64 5.20
CA ASN A 411 14.44 13.95 5.49
C ASN A 411 14.60 15.46 5.72
N ARG A 412 15.82 15.89 6.09
CA ARG A 412 16.10 17.31 6.40
C ARG A 412 15.83 18.27 5.23
N ASP A 413 15.83 17.77 3.99
CA ASP A 413 15.62 18.55 2.77
C ASP A 413 14.16 18.47 2.29
N THR A 414 13.27 17.81 3.05
CA THR A 414 11.84 17.73 2.75
C THR A 414 11.18 19.07 2.98
N LEU A 415 10.53 19.61 1.93
CA LEU A 415 9.81 20.87 2.01
C LEU A 415 8.41 20.64 2.57
N LEU A 416 8.06 21.39 3.60
CA LEU A 416 6.74 21.33 4.22
C LEU A 416 5.79 22.31 3.50
N CYS A 417 4.65 21.79 3.06
CA CYS A 417 3.46 22.58 2.74
C CYS A 417 2.39 22.32 3.79
N ILE A 418 1.57 23.33 4.09
CA ILE A 418 0.53 23.23 5.12
C ILE A 418 -0.79 23.83 4.67
N SER A 419 -1.81 23.66 5.51
CA SER A 419 -2.99 24.54 5.51
C SER A 419 -3.26 25.11 6.90
N LEU A 420 -3.86 26.30 6.94
CA LEU A 420 -4.38 26.94 8.15
C LEU A 420 -5.89 27.12 8.03
N ALA A 421 -6.63 26.51 8.93
CA ALA A 421 -8.09 26.62 8.99
C ALA A 421 -8.60 26.59 10.44
N GLY A 422 -9.73 27.24 10.71
CA GLY A 422 -10.40 27.10 12.01
C GLY A 422 -10.88 25.67 12.28
N ARG A 423 -11.24 24.95 11.21
CA ARG A 423 -11.57 23.52 11.23
C ARG A 423 -10.79 22.80 10.13
N PRO A 424 -9.63 22.21 10.43
CA PRO A 424 -8.81 21.50 9.43
C PRO A 424 -9.54 20.29 8.84
N GLY A 425 -9.46 20.12 7.53
CA GLY A 425 -9.97 18.95 6.80
C GLY A 425 -8.84 18.06 6.27
N ASN A 426 -9.17 16.81 5.93
CA ASN A 426 -8.19 15.84 5.43
C ASN A 426 -7.99 15.85 3.91
N PHE A 427 -8.90 16.46 3.13
CA PHE A 427 -8.83 16.45 1.67
C PHE A 427 -7.48 16.95 1.14
N GLY A 428 -7.06 18.15 1.55
CA GLY A 428 -5.79 18.75 1.09
C GLY A 428 -4.56 17.92 1.48
N THR A 429 -4.54 17.40 2.72
CA THR A 429 -3.48 16.50 3.21
C THR A 429 -3.38 15.23 2.37
N ARG A 430 -4.49 14.57 2.07
CA ARG A 430 -4.49 13.35 1.24
C ARG A 430 -4.11 13.67 -0.20
N PHE A 431 -4.72 14.70 -0.79
CA PHE A 431 -4.53 15.08 -2.19
C PHE A 431 -3.07 15.45 -2.50
N HIS A 432 -2.48 16.36 -1.73
CA HIS A 432 -1.11 16.83 -1.99
C HIS A 432 -0.07 15.73 -1.74
N ASN A 433 -0.19 14.96 -0.66
CA ASN A 433 0.75 13.86 -0.38
C ASN A 433 0.65 12.75 -1.44
N TYR A 434 -0.55 12.48 -1.97
CA TYR A 434 -0.73 11.55 -3.09
C TYR A 434 0.04 12.02 -4.33
N LEU A 435 -0.09 13.30 -4.68
CA LEU A 435 0.62 13.87 -5.82
C LEU A 435 2.13 13.95 -5.57
N TYR A 436 2.60 14.27 -4.37
CA TYR A 436 4.03 14.27 -4.03
C TYR A 436 4.66 12.87 -4.19
N ASP A 437 3.94 11.83 -3.76
CA ASP A 437 4.34 10.43 -3.94
C ASP A 437 4.43 10.07 -5.43
N LYS A 438 3.34 10.29 -6.18
CA LYS A 438 3.24 9.96 -7.60
C LYS A 438 4.19 10.73 -8.51
N LEU A 439 4.46 12.01 -8.21
CA LEU A 439 5.38 12.84 -8.98
C LEU A 439 6.81 12.79 -8.46
N GLY A 440 7.06 12.04 -7.38
CA GLY A 440 8.37 11.92 -6.80
C GLY A 440 8.94 13.27 -6.35
N LEU A 441 8.16 14.07 -5.62
CA LEU A 441 8.58 15.33 -5.03
C LEU A 441 8.94 15.15 -3.55
N ASN A 442 10.02 15.78 -3.07
CA ASN A 442 10.44 15.70 -1.66
C ASN A 442 9.67 16.71 -0.82
N TYR A 443 8.35 16.54 -0.76
CA TYR A 443 7.42 17.43 -0.09
C TYR A 443 6.54 16.65 0.87
N LEU A 444 6.04 17.33 1.90
CA LEU A 444 5.01 16.82 2.81
C LEU A 444 3.91 17.86 2.92
N TYR A 445 2.65 17.41 2.94
CA TYR A 445 1.51 18.29 3.26
C TYR A 445 0.89 17.93 4.61
N LYS A 446 0.58 18.93 5.45
CA LYS A 446 -0.21 18.71 6.66
C LYS A 446 -1.13 19.88 6.98
N ALA A 447 -2.38 19.59 7.31
CA ALA A 447 -3.33 20.59 7.79
C ALA A 447 -3.08 20.95 9.26
N PHE A 448 -3.15 22.24 9.57
CA PHE A 448 -2.98 22.82 10.91
C PHE A 448 -4.13 23.80 11.22
N THR A 449 -4.27 24.09 12.51
CA THR A 449 -5.12 25.18 13.00
C THR A 449 -4.26 26.16 13.80
N THR A 450 -4.78 27.37 14.03
CA THR A 450 -4.15 28.37 14.89
C THR A 450 -5.21 29.20 15.58
N LYS A 451 -4.86 29.78 16.74
CA LYS A 451 -5.63 30.85 17.39
C LYS A 451 -5.00 32.22 17.19
N ASP A 452 -3.79 32.26 16.63
CA ASP A 452 -3.01 33.46 16.36
C ASP A 452 -2.50 33.38 14.91
N ILE A 453 -3.16 34.12 14.02
CA ILE A 453 -2.84 34.12 12.60
C ILE A 453 -1.53 34.88 12.32
N GLU A 454 -1.20 35.89 13.12
CA GLU A 454 0.03 36.67 12.98
C GLU A 454 1.24 35.79 13.25
N ALA A 455 1.25 35.12 14.41
CA ALA A 455 2.34 34.22 14.78
C ALA A 455 2.44 33.04 13.80
N ALA A 456 1.32 32.49 13.33
CA ALA A 456 1.32 31.40 12.37
C ALA A 456 1.93 31.81 11.02
N VAL A 457 1.55 32.96 10.45
CA VAL A 457 2.11 33.44 9.18
C VAL A 457 3.60 33.82 9.33
N LYS A 458 3.98 34.44 10.46
CA LYS A 458 5.40 34.68 10.78
C LYS A 458 6.17 33.36 10.94
N GLY A 459 5.57 32.33 11.51
CA GLY A 459 6.13 30.98 11.62
C GLY A 459 6.32 30.30 10.27
N VAL A 460 5.36 30.44 9.35
CA VAL A 460 5.49 29.96 7.95
C VAL A 460 6.77 30.53 7.31
N ARG A 461 7.01 31.83 7.49
CA ARG A 461 8.24 32.49 7.04
C ARG A 461 9.49 31.94 7.74
N ALA A 462 9.50 32.00 9.07
CA ALA A 462 10.70 31.71 9.88
C ALA A 462 11.17 30.26 9.81
N LEU A 463 10.24 29.30 9.66
CA LEU A 463 10.54 27.87 9.58
C LEU A 463 10.82 27.40 8.14
N GLY A 464 10.77 28.30 7.15
CA GLY A 464 10.98 27.94 5.74
C GLY A 464 9.88 27.01 5.18
N ILE A 465 8.65 27.12 5.69
CA ILE A 465 7.51 26.37 5.15
C ILE A 465 7.21 26.89 3.75
N ARG A 466 7.24 26.00 2.75
CA ARG A 466 7.22 26.36 1.33
C ARG A 466 5.88 26.92 0.86
N GLY A 467 4.78 26.31 1.30
CA GLY A 467 3.43 26.66 0.87
C GLY A 467 2.44 26.56 2.02
N CYS A 468 1.48 27.48 2.07
CA CYS A 468 0.43 27.48 3.09
C CYS A 468 -0.92 27.82 2.47
N ALA A 469 -1.83 26.86 2.37
CA ALA A 469 -3.22 27.14 2.05
C ALA A 469 -3.91 27.81 3.24
N VAL A 470 -4.79 28.77 2.96
CA VAL A 470 -5.52 29.53 3.98
C VAL A 470 -7.01 29.34 3.76
N SER A 471 -7.71 28.90 4.80
CA SER A 471 -9.16 28.74 4.79
C SER A 471 -9.81 29.62 5.84
N MET A 472 -11.14 29.59 5.92
CA MET A 472 -11.88 30.34 6.94
C MET A 472 -11.39 29.98 8.36
N PRO A 473 -11.31 30.95 9.28
CA PRO A 473 -11.66 32.37 9.13
C PRO A 473 -10.47 33.28 8.74
N PHE A 474 -9.41 32.74 8.14
CA PHE A 474 -8.11 33.43 8.05
C PHE A 474 -7.81 34.11 6.71
N LYS A 475 -8.69 34.00 5.71
CA LYS A 475 -8.39 34.43 4.33
C LYS A 475 -8.14 35.93 4.19
N GLU A 476 -8.78 36.75 5.01
CA GLU A 476 -8.57 38.20 5.05
C GLU A 476 -7.53 38.60 6.12
N SER A 477 -7.55 37.94 7.27
CA SER A 477 -6.71 38.32 8.42
C SER A 477 -5.24 37.95 8.29
N CYS A 478 -4.87 37.09 7.33
CA CYS A 478 -3.46 36.80 7.04
C CYS A 478 -2.78 37.89 6.18
N ILE A 479 -3.55 38.69 5.43
CA ILE A 479 -3.05 39.65 4.44
C ILE A 479 -2.03 40.65 5.00
N PRO A 480 -2.22 41.26 6.19
CA PRO A 480 -1.28 42.25 6.73
C PRO A 480 0.13 41.71 6.99
N PHE A 481 0.31 40.39 7.00
CA PHE A 481 1.58 39.73 7.34
C PHE A 481 2.33 39.20 6.10
N LEU A 482 1.81 39.49 4.90
CA LEU A 482 2.37 39.08 3.61
C LEU A 482 3.20 40.21 2.99
N ASP A 483 4.21 39.84 2.19
CA ASP A 483 5.14 40.79 1.57
C ASP A 483 4.64 41.26 0.20
N ALA A 484 3.83 40.44 -0.48
CA ALA A 484 3.22 40.78 -1.77
C ALA A 484 1.85 40.10 -1.90
N ILE A 485 0.96 40.71 -2.69
CA ILE A 485 -0.36 40.17 -3.02
C ILE A 485 -0.49 40.11 -4.53
N ASP A 486 -0.76 38.92 -5.06
CA ASP A 486 -0.98 38.64 -6.47
C ASP A 486 -2.34 39.23 -6.93
N PRO A 487 -2.49 39.63 -8.21
CA PRO A 487 -3.76 40.12 -8.74
C PRO A 487 -4.97 39.23 -8.44
N SER A 488 -4.77 37.90 -8.40
CA SER A 488 -5.84 36.92 -8.06
C SER A 488 -6.42 37.12 -6.66
N ALA A 489 -5.60 37.49 -5.68
CA ALA A 489 -6.04 37.77 -4.32
C ALA A 489 -6.46 39.22 -4.14
N LYS A 490 -5.79 40.15 -4.84
CA LYS A 490 -6.06 41.60 -4.75
C LYS A 490 -7.45 41.96 -5.27
N VAL A 491 -7.93 41.30 -6.32
CA VAL A 491 -9.25 41.62 -6.91
C VAL A 491 -10.42 41.32 -5.97
N ILE A 492 -10.23 40.42 -4.99
CA ILE A 492 -11.28 39.98 -4.05
C ILE A 492 -10.96 40.27 -2.57
N ASP A 493 -9.83 40.92 -2.29
CA ASP A 493 -9.30 41.19 -0.94
C ASP A 493 -9.30 39.93 -0.05
N SER A 494 -8.84 38.81 -0.58
CA SER A 494 -8.90 37.51 0.11
C SER A 494 -7.80 36.57 -0.39
N VAL A 495 -7.04 35.97 0.51
CA VAL A 495 -5.93 35.04 0.20
C VAL A 495 -6.30 33.64 0.64
N ASN A 496 -6.19 32.66 -0.26
CA ASN A 496 -6.34 31.24 0.07
C ASN A 496 -5.03 30.44 -0.07
N THR A 497 -3.96 31.09 -0.54
CA THR A 497 -2.69 30.43 -0.90
C THR A 497 -1.54 31.38 -0.60
N ILE A 498 -0.58 30.94 0.20
CA ILE A 498 0.66 31.65 0.48
C ILE A 498 1.82 30.82 -0.08
N VAL A 499 2.69 31.46 -0.85
CA VAL A 499 3.94 30.87 -1.36
C VAL A 499 5.11 31.57 -0.69
N ASN A 500 6.06 30.81 -0.16
CA ASN A 500 7.24 31.32 0.51
C ASN A 500 8.49 31.08 -0.35
N ASP A 501 8.96 32.11 -1.03
CA ASP A 501 10.21 32.11 -1.79
C ASP A 501 11.32 32.73 -0.94
N ASP A 502 12.10 31.88 -0.26
CA ASP A 502 13.25 32.27 0.57
C ASP A 502 12.94 33.39 1.60
N GLY A 503 11.79 33.29 2.26
CA GLY A 503 11.34 34.23 3.30
C GLY A 503 10.42 35.33 2.81
N LYS A 504 10.22 35.47 1.49
CA LYS A 504 9.25 36.39 0.89
C LYS A 504 7.91 35.71 0.69
N LEU A 505 6.88 36.15 1.42
CA LEU A 505 5.54 35.58 1.37
C LEU A 505 4.67 36.32 0.34
N THR A 506 4.24 35.60 -0.70
CA THR A 506 3.27 36.10 -1.69
C THR A 506 1.91 35.44 -1.48
N GLY A 507 0.87 36.25 -1.33
CA GLY A 507 -0.53 35.79 -1.21
C GLY A 507 -1.24 35.75 -2.56
N LEU A 508 -1.87 34.62 -2.85
CA LEU A 508 -2.66 34.37 -4.07
C LEU A 508 -4.05 33.82 -3.70
N ASN A 509 -4.95 33.82 -4.67
CA ASN A 509 -6.25 33.17 -4.54
C ASN A 509 -6.53 32.19 -5.68
N THR A 510 -6.29 30.91 -5.42
CA THR A 510 -6.51 29.84 -6.39
C THR A 510 -7.97 29.46 -6.59
N ASP A 511 -8.88 29.87 -5.69
CA ASP A 511 -10.32 29.70 -5.91
C ASP A 511 -10.77 30.57 -7.10
N TYR A 512 -10.32 31.83 -7.14
CA TYR A 512 -10.55 32.74 -8.27
C TYR A 512 -9.93 32.21 -9.56
N ILE A 513 -8.68 31.73 -9.50
CA ILE A 513 -7.96 31.18 -10.67
C ILE A 513 -8.71 29.95 -11.21
N ALA A 514 -9.15 29.05 -10.33
CA ALA A 514 -9.88 27.85 -10.70
C ALA A 514 -11.20 28.18 -11.41
N VAL A 515 -12.00 29.10 -10.86
CA VAL A 515 -13.27 29.49 -11.48
C VAL A 515 -13.04 30.14 -12.85
N LYS A 516 -12.06 31.04 -12.97
CA LYS A 516 -11.72 31.67 -14.25
C LYS A 516 -11.30 30.65 -15.30
N SER A 517 -10.52 29.64 -14.88
CA SER A 517 -10.11 28.54 -15.77
C SER A 517 -11.29 27.67 -16.18
N LEU A 518 -12.24 27.37 -15.28
CA LEU A 518 -13.43 26.59 -15.59
C LEU A 518 -14.35 27.31 -16.58
N ILE A 519 -14.55 28.62 -16.42
CA ILE A 519 -15.30 29.44 -17.37
C ILE A 519 -14.71 29.30 -18.78
N ALA A 520 -13.39 29.39 -18.90
CA ALA A 520 -12.70 29.27 -20.18
C ALA A 520 -12.74 27.85 -20.76
N SER A 521 -12.48 26.82 -19.95
CA SER A 521 -12.42 25.43 -20.41
C SER A 521 -13.78 24.89 -20.85
N HIS A 522 -14.85 25.32 -20.17
CA HIS A 522 -16.23 24.99 -20.50
C HIS A 522 -16.84 25.89 -21.58
N ARG A 523 -16.06 26.86 -22.10
CA ARG A 523 -16.42 27.78 -23.19
C ARG A 523 -17.76 28.49 -22.94
N LEU A 524 -17.93 28.99 -21.72
CA LEU A 524 -19.16 29.71 -21.36
C LEU A 524 -19.29 30.98 -22.21
N ASP A 525 -20.47 31.20 -22.78
CA ASP A 525 -20.75 32.38 -23.60
C ASP A 525 -20.79 33.63 -22.73
N THR A 526 -19.87 34.56 -22.95
CA THR A 526 -19.76 35.81 -22.18
C THR A 526 -20.93 36.78 -22.40
N ASN A 527 -21.71 36.59 -23.46
CA ASN A 527 -22.94 37.36 -23.72
C ASN A 527 -24.15 36.81 -22.94
N ALA A 528 -24.03 35.59 -22.40
CA ALA A 528 -25.10 34.96 -21.68
C ALA A 528 -25.38 35.68 -20.35
N ARG A 529 -26.65 35.72 -19.96
CA ARG A 529 -27.06 36.21 -18.65
C ARG A 529 -26.73 35.17 -17.58
N VAL A 530 -26.10 35.64 -16.51
CA VAL A 530 -25.67 34.80 -15.38
C VAL A 530 -26.44 35.14 -14.12
N MET A 531 -27.03 34.13 -13.47
CA MET A 531 -27.61 34.25 -12.14
C MET A 531 -26.69 33.58 -11.11
N ILE A 532 -26.10 34.36 -10.21
CA ILE A 532 -25.25 33.85 -9.11
C ILE A 532 -26.02 33.93 -7.81
N GLN A 533 -26.34 32.78 -7.20
CA GLN A 533 -27.05 32.73 -5.92
C GLN A 533 -26.08 32.58 -4.76
N GLY A 534 -26.03 33.59 -3.90
CA GLY A 534 -25.24 33.66 -2.68
C GLY A 534 -24.20 34.79 -2.69
N SER A 535 -23.81 35.22 -1.49
CA SER A 535 -22.89 36.36 -1.26
C SER A 535 -21.83 36.07 -0.18
N GLY A 536 -21.54 34.79 0.07
CA GLY A 536 -20.60 34.34 1.11
C GLY A 536 -19.62 33.31 0.57
N GLY A 537 -18.60 32.95 1.35
CA GLY A 537 -17.60 31.94 0.99
C GLY A 537 -16.96 32.23 -0.37
N MET A 538 -17.22 31.34 -1.33
CA MET A 538 -16.72 31.42 -2.72
C MET A 538 -17.35 32.54 -3.55
N GLY A 539 -18.43 33.19 -3.09
CA GLY A 539 -19.18 34.17 -3.87
C GLY A 539 -18.31 35.31 -4.41
N LYS A 540 -17.41 35.87 -3.60
CA LYS A 540 -16.47 36.92 -4.06
C LYS A 540 -15.61 36.44 -5.24
N ALA A 541 -14.99 35.26 -5.10
CA ALA A 541 -14.10 34.70 -6.12
C ALA A 541 -14.86 34.40 -7.43
N VAL A 542 -16.06 33.83 -7.32
CA VAL A 542 -16.90 33.53 -8.48
C VAL A 542 -17.32 34.81 -9.20
N ILE A 543 -17.90 35.77 -8.47
CA ILE A 543 -18.37 37.03 -9.04
C ILE A 543 -17.23 37.78 -9.76
N ALA A 544 -16.06 37.88 -9.12
CA ALA A 544 -14.88 38.50 -9.72
C ALA A 544 -14.40 37.74 -10.97
N ALA A 545 -14.37 36.41 -10.94
CA ALA A 545 -13.95 35.60 -12.08
C ALA A 545 -14.88 35.79 -13.29
N PHE A 546 -16.21 35.85 -13.09
CA PHE A 546 -17.15 36.15 -14.17
C PHE A 546 -16.95 37.56 -14.73
N ARG A 547 -16.73 38.56 -13.86
CA ARG A 547 -16.43 39.93 -14.29
C ARG A 547 -15.18 40.01 -15.16
N ASP A 548 -14.10 39.35 -14.73
CA ASP A 548 -12.81 39.38 -15.42
C ASP A 548 -12.78 38.50 -16.68
N ALA A 549 -13.67 37.51 -16.77
CA ALA A 549 -13.89 36.73 -17.99
C ALA A 549 -14.70 37.50 -19.05
N GLY A 550 -15.22 38.68 -18.73
CA GLY A 550 -15.89 39.57 -19.69
C GLY A 550 -17.42 39.59 -19.59
N PHE A 551 -18.03 38.87 -18.65
CA PHE A 551 -19.48 38.90 -18.46
C PHE A 551 -19.94 40.27 -17.97
N ARG A 552 -21.02 40.76 -18.58
CA ARG A 552 -21.61 42.07 -18.28
C ARG A 552 -23.04 41.97 -17.72
N ASP A 553 -23.81 40.97 -18.15
CA ASP A 553 -25.16 40.72 -17.65
C ASP A 553 -25.15 39.65 -16.55
N VAL A 554 -24.78 40.07 -15.33
CA VAL A 554 -24.73 39.20 -14.14
C VAL A 554 -25.63 39.75 -13.06
N ILE A 555 -26.40 38.85 -12.44
CA ILE A 555 -27.32 39.13 -11.35
C ILE A 555 -26.89 38.33 -10.13
N ILE A 556 -26.69 39.01 -9.00
CA ILE A 556 -26.34 38.41 -7.72
C ILE A 556 -27.61 38.30 -6.88
N ALA A 557 -28.12 37.08 -6.72
CA ALA A 557 -29.25 36.77 -5.85
C ALA A 557 -28.73 36.43 -4.44
N ALA A 558 -28.98 37.31 -3.45
CA ALA A 558 -28.47 37.10 -2.10
C ALA A 558 -29.40 37.59 -1.00
N ARG A 559 -29.75 36.68 -0.07
CA ARG A 559 -30.56 36.95 1.14
C ARG A 559 -29.97 38.07 2.00
N ASN A 560 -28.64 38.12 2.14
CA ASN A 560 -27.98 39.20 2.86
C ASN A 560 -27.88 40.44 1.97
N ARG A 561 -28.86 41.33 2.10
CA ARG A 561 -28.97 42.57 1.32
C ARG A 561 -27.69 43.41 1.33
N GLN A 562 -27.09 43.64 2.51
CA GLN A 562 -25.91 44.49 2.63
C GLN A 562 -24.72 43.92 1.85
N ARG A 563 -24.41 42.63 2.04
CA ARG A 563 -23.30 41.97 1.33
C ARG A 563 -23.58 41.83 -0.17
N GLY A 564 -24.80 41.45 -0.55
CA GLY A 564 -25.19 41.31 -1.96
C GLY A 564 -25.08 42.61 -2.73
N LEU A 565 -25.63 43.71 -2.19
CA LEU A 565 -25.52 45.05 -2.80
C LEU A 565 -24.08 45.53 -2.89
N ALA A 566 -23.26 45.28 -1.86
CA ALA A 566 -21.85 45.67 -1.86
C ALA A 566 -21.08 44.99 -3.00
N LEU A 567 -21.27 43.67 -3.19
CA LEU A 567 -20.64 42.91 -4.28
C LEU A 567 -21.16 43.36 -5.64
N ALA A 568 -22.47 43.52 -5.80
CA ALA A 568 -23.07 44.01 -7.05
C ALA A 568 -22.52 45.38 -7.45
N LYS A 569 -22.43 46.32 -6.50
CA LYS A 569 -21.83 47.64 -6.72
C LYS A 569 -20.35 47.55 -7.07
N GLN A 570 -19.59 46.73 -6.34
CA GLN A 570 -18.14 46.58 -6.53
C GLN A 570 -17.78 46.07 -7.94
N TYR A 571 -18.53 45.10 -8.46
CA TYR A 571 -18.23 44.47 -9.76
C TYR A 571 -19.08 45.02 -10.92
N GLY A 572 -19.99 45.97 -10.65
CA GLY A 572 -20.84 46.59 -11.67
C GLY A 572 -21.92 45.64 -12.20
N PHE A 573 -22.57 44.90 -11.29
CA PHE A 573 -23.62 43.91 -11.57
C PHE A 573 -24.92 44.28 -10.89
N GLN A 574 -25.98 43.52 -11.19
CA GLN A 574 -27.30 43.70 -10.58
C GLN A 574 -27.41 42.87 -9.29
N TRP A 575 -28.28 43.31 -8.37
CA TRP A 575 -28.61 42.56 -7.16
C TRP A 575 -30.11 42.34 -7.06
N GLN A 576 -30.49 41.16 -6.59
CA GLN A 576 -31.86 40.86 -6.18
C GLN A 576 -31.89 40.00 -4.91
N PRO A 577 -32.98 40.04 -4.13
CA PRO A 577 -33.07 39.30 -2.86
C PRO A 577 -33.13 37.78 -3.04
N LEU A 578 -33.78 37.31 -4.11
CA LEU A 578 -34.05 35.90 -4.42
C LEU A 578 -33.78 35.64 -5.91
N PRO A 579 -33.43 34.41 -6.33
CA PRO A 579 -33.05 34.12 -7.72
C PRO A 579 -34.22 34.14 -8.72
N GLU A 580 -35.47 34.00 -8.28
CA GLU A 580 -36.64 33.92 -9.15
C GLU A 580 -36.97 35.26 -9.84
N GLY A 581 -37.75 35.18 -10.94
CA GLY A 581 -38.32 36.34 -11.63
C GLY A 581 -37.54 36.84 -12.84
N ILE A 582 -36.26 36.48 -12.98
CA ILE A 582 -35.44 36.79 -14.15
C ILE A 582 -34.84 35.51 -14.72
N ALA A 583 -35.16 35.21 -15.98
CA ALA A 583 -34.55 34.11 -16.72
C ALA A 583 -33.06 34.37 -16.95
N ALA A 584 -32.23 33.34 -16.80
CA ALA A 584 -30.78 33.40 -17.03
C ALA A 584 -30.32 32.09 -17.68
N GLU A 585 -29.37 32.19 -18.62
CA GLU A 585 -28.84 31.00 -19.31
C GLU A 585 -27.81 30.24 -18.46
N ILE A 586 -27.09 30.93 -17.57
CA ILE A 586 -26.09 30.33 -16.67
C ILE A 586 -26.52 30.51 -15.22
N LEU A 587 -26.72 29.41 -14.50
CA LEU A 587 -27.08 29.41 -13.08
C LEU A 587 -25.87 28.98 -12.24
N VAL A 588 -25.47 29.79 -11.26
CA VAL A 588 -24.33 29.50 -10.38
C VAL A 588 -24.73 29.50 -8.92
N ASN A 589 -24.58 28.36 -8.24
CA ASN A 589 -24.83 28.23 -6.81
C ASN A 589 -23.53 28.42 -6.01
N VAL A 590 -23.48 29.43 -5.15
CA VAL A 590 -22.41 29.65 -4.15
C VAL A 590 -22.95 29.66 -2.71
N THR A 591 -24.16 29.14 -2.51
CA THR A 591 -24.78 28.93 -1.19
C THR A 591 -24.44 27.55 -0.63
N PRO A 592 -24.71 27.27 0.67
CA PRO A 592 -24.64 25.91 1.21
C PRO A 592 -25.85 25.03 0.85
N LEU A 593 -26.79 25.48 0.00
CA LEU A 593 -27.93 24.65 -0.43
C LEU A 593 -27.43 23.43 -1.20
N GLY A 594 -27.90 22.24 -0.82
CA GLY A 594 -27.42 20.98 -1.39
C GLY A 594 -26.18 20.40 -0.68
N MET A 595 -25.57 21.10 0.28
CA MET A 595 -24.39 20.61 1.00
C MET A 595 -24.74 19.53 2.03
N ALA A 596 -24.08 18.38 1.96
CA ALA A 596 -24.27 17.26 2.89
C ALA A 596 -24.01 17.69 4.34
N GLY A 597 -24.85 17.20 5.27
CA GLY A 597 -24.77 17.55 6.69
C GLY A 597 -25.36 18.93 7.04
N GLY A 598 -25.80 19.71 6.04
CA GLY A 598 -26.57 20.93 6.24
C GLY A 598 -28.08 20.66 6.36
N ALA A 599 -28.79 21.56 7.04
CA ALA A 599 -30.24 21.51 7.16
C ALA A 599 -30.96 21.59 5.79
N GLU A 600 -30.33 22.26 4.81
CA GLU A 600 -30.84 22.47 3.45
C GLU A 600 -30.18 21.52 2.41
N SER A 601 -29.72 20.35 2.84
CA SER A 601 -28.97 19.37 2.03
C SER A 601 -29.76 18.76 0.86
N ASN A 602 -31.09 18.68 0.97
CA ASN A 602 -31.98 18.20 -0.09
C ASN A 602 -32.70 19.34 -0.83
N THR A 603 -32.32 20.59 -0.55
CA THR A 603 -32.96 21.77 -1.13
C THR A 603 -32.32 22.11 -2.49
N LEU A 604 -33.15 22.36 -3.50
CA LEU A 604 -32.71 22.92 -4.77
C LEU A 604 -32.27 24.37 -4.59
N ALA A 605 -31.09 24.73 -5.10
CA ALA A 605 -30.66 26.14 -5.09
C ALA A 605 -31.54 26.98 -6.03
N PHE A 606 -31.79 26.47 -7.23
CA PHE A 606 -32.65 27.09 -8.25
C PHE A 606 -33.90 26.25 -8.50
N SER A 607 -35.02 26.91 -8.76
CA SER A 607 -36.28 26.22 -9.09
C SER A 607 -36.18 25.42 -10.40
N GLU A 608 -37.01 24.40 -10.54
CA GLU A 608 -37.04 23.58 -11.76
C GLU A 608 -37.31 24.39 -13.03
N ALA A 609 -38.15 25.43 -12.93
CA ALA A 609 -38.46 26.32 -14.03
C ALA A 609 -37.20 27.09 -14.52
N MET A 610 -36.35 27.52 -13.59
CA MET A 610 -35.09 28.18 -13.93
C MET A 610 -34.11 27.20 -14.57
N VAL A 611 -33.96 26.00 -13.99
CA VAL A 611 -33.07 24.96 -14.56
C VAL A 611 -33.53 24.54 -15.96
N ALA A 612 -34.84 24.51 -16.22
CA ALA A 612 -35.37 24.22 -17.54
C ALA A 612 -34.98 25.25 -18.61
N GLN A 613 -34.89 26.53 -18.23
CA GLN A 613 -34.54 27.64 -19.13
C GLN A 613 -33.03 27.85 -19.26
N ALA A 614 -32.24 27.39 -18.30
CA ALA A 614 -30.79 27.47 -18.34
C ALA A 614 -30.18 26.56 -19.42
N SER A 615 -29.01 26.95 -19.92
CA SER A 615 -28.13 26.10 -20.73
C SER A 615 -27.02 25.48 -19.87
N VAL A 616 -26.56 26.20 -18.83
CA VAL A 616 -25.45 25.79 -17.96
C VAL A 616 -25.84 25.92 -16.48
N VAL A 617 -25.48 24.91 -15.70
CA VAL A 617 -25.62 24.90 -14.23
C VAL A 617 -24.26 24.66 -13.59
N PHE A 618 -23.81 25.62 -12.78
CA PHE A 618 -22.55 25.57 -12.04
C PHE A 618 -22.83 25.56 -10.54
N ASP A 619 -22.63 24.42 -9.88
CA ASP A 619 -22.75 24.33 -8.42
C ASP A 619 -21.37 24.30 -7.77
N VAL A 620 -21.09 25.20 -6.82
CA VAL A 620 -19.79 25.24 -6.11
C VAL A 620 -19.79 24.33 -4.87
N VAL A 621 -20.92 23.75 -4.51
CA VAL A 621 -20.99 22.73 -3.46
C VAL A 621 -20.23 21.48 -3.92
N ALA A 622 -19.27 21.05 -3.10
CA ALA A 622 -18.39 19.94 -3.44
C ALA A 622 -18.70 18.62 -2.71
N LEU A 623 -19.56 18.65 -1.70
CA LEU A 623 -20.01 17.46 -0.99
C LEU A 623 -21.52 17.56 -0.71
N PRO A 624 -22.35 16.69 -1.32
CA PRO A 624 -21.99 15.68 -2.31
C PRO A 624 -21.63 16.32 -3.67
N THR A 625 -20.95 15.59 -4.56
CA THR A 625 -20.74 16.04 -5.96
C THR A 625 -22.08 16.16 -6.70
N GLU A 626 -22.97 15.19 -6.48
CA GLU A 626 -24.30 15.12 -7.08
C GLU A 626 -25.33 15.79 -6.17
N THR A 627 -25.32 17.12 -6.12
CA THR A 627 -26.35 17.90 -5.39
C THR A 627 -27.72 17.75 -6.07
N PRO A 628 -28.83 18.08 -5.38
CA PRO A 628 -30.14 18.13 -6.03
C PRO A 628 -30.15 18.97 -7.31
N LEU A 629 -29.41 20.09 -7.32
CA LEU A 629 -29.29 20.97 -8.48
C LEU A 629 -28.55 20.31 -9.66
N ILE A 630 -27.39 19.69 -9.39
CA ILE A 630 -26.60 19.01 -10.43
C ILE A 630 -27.37 17.83 -11.02
N ARG A 631 -28.01 17.00 -10.18
CA ARG A 631 -28.83 15.87 -10.66
C ARG A 631 -29.96 16.32 -11.56
N LEU A 632 -30.68 17.39 -11.18
CA LEU A 632 -31.77 17.93 -11.98
C LEU A 632 -31.25 18.48 -13.32
N ALA A 633 -30.12 19.18 -13.32
CA ALA A 633 -29.49 19.70 -14.52
C ALA A 633 -29.08 18.57 -15.49
N GLN A 634 -28.46 17.51 -14.97
CA GLN A 634 -28.10 16.32 -15.76
C GLN A 634 -29.33 15.61 -16.34
N GLN A 635 -30.39 15.42 -15.55
CA GLN A 635 -31.66 14.83 -16.02
C GLN A 635 -32.31 15.63 -17.15
N ARG A 636 -32.08 16.95 -17.17
CA ARG A 636 -32.58 17.87 -18.19
C ARG A 636 -31.58 18.10 -19.33
N GLY A 637 -30.49 17.34 -19.38
CA GLY A 637 -29.47 17.42 -20.44
C GLY A 637 -28.71 18.75 -20.48
N LYS A 638 -28.59 19.44 -19.34
CA LYS A 638 -27.89 20.72 -19.23
C LYS A 638 -26.39 20.51 -19.02
N GLN A 639 -25.58 21.43 -19.50
CA GLN A 639 -24.15 21.42 -19.19
C GLN A 639 -23.97 21.70 -17.69
N THR A 640 -23.16 20.87 -17.02
CA THR A 640 -22.92 21.00 -15.58
C THR A 640 -21.45 21.25 -15.27
N ILE A 641 -21.21 22.11 -14.27
CA ILE A 641 -19.89 22.33 -13.66
C ILE A 641 -20.07 22.09 -12.16
N SER A 642 -19.30 21.19 -11.58
CA SER A 642 -19.46 20.74 -10.20
C SER A 642 -18.45 21.36 -9.24
N GLY A 643 -18.79 21.44 -7.95
CA GLY A 643 -17.88 21.95 -6.92
C GLY A 643 -16.68 21.03 -6.71
N ALA A 644 -16.84 19.76 -7.10
CA ALA A 644 -15.76 18.80 -7.18
C ALA A 644 -14.65 19.24 -8.16
N GLU A 645 -15.00 19.83 -9.30
CA GLU A 645 -14.04 20.37 -10.27
C GLU A 645 -13.33 21.60 -9.71
N VAL A 646 -14.06 22.48 -9.02
CA VAL A 646 -13.48 23.68 -8.38
C VAL A 646 -12.44 23.28 -7.33
N ILE A 647 -12.79 22.37 -6.43
CA ILE A 647 -11.89 21.91 -5.36
C ILE A 647 -10.65 21.19 -5.94
N ALA A 648 -10.83 20.38 -6.97
CA ALA A 648 -9.70 19.72 -7.62
C ALA A 648 -8.77 20.76 -8.25
N LEU A 649 -9.32 21.70 -9.03
CA LEU A 649 -8.52 22.66 -9.77
C LEU A 649 -7.81 23.65 -8.84
N GLN A 650 -8.46 24.18 -7.81
CA GLN A 650 -7.80 25.08 -6.85
C GLN A 650 -6.61 24.40 -6.14
N ALA A 651 -6.73 23.09 -5.85
CA ALA A 651 -5.68 22.32 -5.18
C ALA A 651 -4.53 22.01 -6.14
N VAL A 652 -4.82 21.80 -7.42
CA VAL A 652 -3.80 21.66 -8.48
C VAL A 652 -3.04 22.96 -8.69
N GLU A 653 -3.72 24.11 -8.70
CA GLU A 653 -3.07 25.42 -8.80
C GLU A 653 -2.13 25.64 -7.61
N GLN A 654 -2.58 25.34 -6.38
CA GLN A 654 -1.74 25.39 -5.18
C GLN A 654 -0.52 24.48 -5.32
N PHE A 655 -0.73 23.23 -5.70
CA PHE A 655 0.35 22.26 -5.91
C PHE A 655 1.38 22.77 -6.92
N ALA A 656 0.94 23.33 -8.05
CA ALA A 656 1.81 23.85 -9.08
C ALA A 656 2.60 25.07 -8.60
N LEU A 657 1.98 25.97 -7.83
CA LEU A 657 2.64 27.12 -7.22
C LEU A 657 3.72 26.71 -6.21
N TYR A 658 3.45 25.69 -5.39
CA TYR A 658 4.40 25.22 -4.39
C TYR A 658 5.59 24.52 -5.02
N THR A 659 5.35 23.68 -6.03
CA THR A 659 6.33 22.72 -6.53
C THR A 659 6.98 23.11 -7.86
N GLY A 660 6.38 24.03 -8.61
CA GLY A 660 6.72 24.31 -10.00
C GLY A 660 6.32 23.19 -10.99
N VAL A 661 5.57 22.18 -10.53
CA VAL A 661 5.17 21.02 -11.34
C VAL A 661 3.65 20.98 -11.48
N ARG A 662 3.15 20.89 -12.72
CA ARG A 662 1.72 20.72 -12.99
C ARG A 662 1.41 19.25 -13.32
N PRO A 663 0.60 18.55 -12.50
CA PRO A 663 0.14 17.19 -12.79
C PRO A 663 -0.80 17.16 -14.01
N ASP A 664 -0.83 16.02 -14.72
CA ASP A 664 -1.80 15.80 -15.79
C ASP A 664 -3.22 15.55 -15.25
N SER A 665 -4.24 15.69 -16.10
CA SER A 665 -5.65 15.57 -15.70
C SER A 665 -6.02 14.19 -15.17
N ALA A 666 -5.39 13.12 -15.67
CA ALA A 666 -5.66 11.76 -15.22
C ALA A 666 -5.17 11.55 -13.78
N LEU A 667 -3.96 12.02 -13.47
CA LEU A 667 -3.39 11.95 -12.13
C LEU A 667 -4.15 12.85 -11.13
N VAL A 668 -4.66 13.99 -11.57
CA VAL A 668 -5.52 14.86 -10.76
C VAL A 668 -6.83 14.17 -10.39
N ALA A 669 -7.45 13.46 -11.34
CA ALA A 669 -8.66 12.69 -11.09
C ALA A 669 -8.40 11.55 -10.09
N GLU A 670 -7.29 10.82 -10.26
CA GLU A 670 -6.85 9.75 -9.35
C GLU A 670 -6.63 10.29 -7.92
N ALA A 671 -5.90 11.40 -7.78
CA ALA A 671 -5.65 12.04 -6.49
C ALA A 671 -6.94 12.56 -5.83
N SER A 672 -7.87 13.10 -6.63
CA SER A 672 -9.17 13.59 -6.14
C SER A 672 -10.05 12.47 -5.61
N ALA A 673 -10.09 11.32 -6.30
CA ALA A 673 -10.81 10.14 -5.84
C ALA A 673 -10.21 9.59 -4.53
N PHE A 674 -8.88 9.46 -4.46
CA PHE A 674 -8.18 9.02 -3.25
C PHE A 674 -8.37 9.96 -2.05
N ALA A 675 -8.48 11.26 -2.29
CA ALA A 675 -8.70 12.23 -1.23
C ALA A 675 -10.13 12.23 -0.67
N ARG A 676 -11.09 11.60 -1.38
CA ARG A 676 -12.50 11.48 -1.01
C ARG A 676 -12.88 10.11 -0.44
N SER A 677 -12.13 9.06 -0.76
CA SER A 677 -12.18 7.75 -0.06
C SER A 677 -11.65 7.88 1.36
#